data_AF-A0A2V8EF90-F1
#
_entry.id   AF-A0A2V8EF90-F1
#
_cell.length_a   1.000
_cell.length_b   1.000
_cell.length_c   1.000
_cell.angle_alpha   90.00
_cell.angle_beta   90.00
_cell.angle_gamma   90.00
#
_symmetry.space_group_name_H-M   'P 1'
#
loop_
_entity.id
_entity.type
_entity.pdbx_description
1 polymer ?
#
loop_
_entity_poly.entity_id
_entity_poly.type
_entity_poly.pdbx_seq_one_letter_code
_entity_poly.pdbx_strand_id
1 'polypeptide(L)'
;MSHYLSLVLFLPLAGALVLLLVPKQNEDAIRWIANIVAFVGFLISIPLWFWFNPQGGDFQLVERAPWIPSIGAEYFLGVDGLSMLLILLTTLMGTIATLSSWTAITERVKEFYVFLLVLQTGMLGAFMSLDFLLFFLFWEVMLVPMYFLIGIWGSANRLYSAIKFFLYTLVGSVVMLLGILAVYFQTPATATAAHSFDITQMARMSLPYNLQWWVFLAFFLGFAIKVPMFPFHTWLPDAHTDAPTAGSVILAAVLLKMGTYGFLRFSLPILPEASRQFVPFIVFLSIVGIVYGALVALAQKDWKRLVAYSSVSHMAMVMLGMFALNPVGITGSIVQQLNHGISTGALFLIVGIVYERRHTREISEYGGLSKIMPVYAAVFLFMTMSSIGLPALNGFIGELLILQGVFEEHKLWAAFAASGVVLGAAYMLYLYQRTMFGKVENPKNEGLADLGLREFATLDRPLPVAIPAPARGLRAARRGAREPAVRAETGGRLRSVVSSGAGRRSGLRRKHRRAVPCVAALRPGRQAAARDALMPAGITSSDFYYILPELVLTTGALLVLIADVRLPRGSRALTWFTLAAIGVTLASLAPFGSTHVEVAHGLLAVDRFALFFKILFLVAAAMTVLMSARYLEEEGASPGEYYFLILCAT
;
A
#
# COMPACT_ATOMS: atom_id res chain seq x y z
N MET A 1 -6.65 1.20 -30.60
CA MET A 1 -6.47 1.34 -29.14
C MET A 1 -6.13 2.79 -28.71
N SER A 2 -6.39 3.79 -29.55
CA SER A 2 -6.01 5.19 -29.30
C SER A 2 -6.88 5.95 -28.28
N HIS A 3 -7.97 5.33 -27.77
CA HIS A 3 -8.94 5.95 -26.86
C HIS A 3 -9.34 5.03 -25.69
N TYR A 4 -8.39 4.19 -25.25
CA TYR A 4 -8.63 3.21 -24.21
C TYR A 4 -8.81 3.83 -22.81
N LEU A 5 -7.99 4.81 -22.44
CA LEU A 5 -8.13 5.54 -21.18
C LEU A 5 -9.42 6.35 -21.17
N SER A 6 -9.79 6.97 -22.29
CA SER A 6 -11.10 7.61 -22.44
C SER A 6 -12.26 6.65 -22.13
N LEU A 7 -12.16 5.39 -22.59
CA LEU A 7 -13.16 4.36 -22.30
C LEU A 7 -13.23 4.03 -20.81
N VAL A 8 -12.09 3.77 -20.15
CA VAL A 8 -12.05 3.49 -18.71
C VAL A 8 -12.60 4.68 -17.90
N LEU A 9 -12.20 5.90 -18.29
CA LEU A 9 -12.57 7.14 -17.62
C LEU A 9 -14.07 7.43 -17.70
N PHE A 10 -14.66 7.38 -18.90
CA PHE A 10 -16.02 7.85 -19.12
C PHE A 10 -17.09 6.75 -19.05
N LEU A 11 -16.73 5.47 -18.95
CA LEU A 11 -17.72 4.40 -18.78
C LEU A 11 -18.61 4.59 -17.55
N PRO A 12 -18.10 4.92 -16.34
CA PRO A 12 -18.96 5.19 -15.19
C PRO A 12 -19.88 6.38 -15.45
N LEU A 13 -19.38 7.45 -16.08
CA LEU A 13 -20.20 8.61 -16.45
C LEU A 13 -21.30 8.25 -17.44
N ALA A 14 -21.00 7.45 -18.46
CA ALA A 14 -21.99 6.95 -19.41
C ALA A 14 -23.07 6.12 -18.69
N GLY A 15 -22.69 5.26 -17.75
CA GLY A 15 -23.64 4.55 -16.90
C GLY A 15 -24.50 5.48 -16.05
N ALA A 16 -23.92 6.53 -15.47
CA ALA A 16 -24.67 7.54 -14.73
C ALA A 16 -25.71 8.24 -15.61
N LEU A 17 -25.36 8.60 -16.85
CA LEU A 17 -26.30 9.18 -17.83
C LEU A 17 -27.41 8.20 -18.20
N VAL A 18 -27.10 6.91 -18.38
CA VAL A 18 -28.12 5.87 -18.62
C VAL A 18 -29.08 5.77 -17.43
N LEU A 19 -28.59 5.80 -16.19
CA LEU A 19 -29.43 5.77 -14.99
C LEU A 19 -30.37 6.98 -14.88
N LEU A 20 -30.01 8.14 -15.43
CA LEU A 20 -30.91 9.29 -15.46
C LEU A 20 -32.19 9.01 -16.27
N LEU A 21 -32.06 8.23 -17.35
CA LEU A 21 -33.15 7.86 -18.26
C LEU A 21 -34.09 6.78 -17.70
N VAL A 22 -33.62 5.96 -16.75
CA VAL A 22 -34.42 4.89 -16.14
C VAL A 22 -35.47 5.47 -15.19
N PRO A 23 -36.76 5.11 -15.20
CA PRO A 23 -37.73 5.64 -14.24
C PRO A 23 -37.33 5.40 -12.78
N LYS A 24 -37.53 6.40 -11.90
CA LYS A 24 -37.11 6.32 -10.48
C LYS A 24 -37.79 5.19 -9.70
N GLN A 25 -38.95 4.73 -10.18
CA GLN A 25 -39.73 3.66 -9.58
C GLN A 25 -39.12 2.27 -9.78
N ASN A 26 -38.24 2.10 -10.77
CA ASN A 26 -37.63 0.80 -11.07
C ASN A 26 -36.26 0.67 -10.38
N GLU A 27 -36.29 0.52 -9.05
CA GLU A 27 -35.09 0.43 -8.22
C GLU A 27 -34.19 -0.75 -8.60
N ASP A 28 -34.77 -1.89 -8.96
CA ASP A 28 -34.01 -3.08 -9.33
C ASP A 28 -33.24 -2.87 -10.64
N ALA A 29 -33.86 -2.26 -11.66
CA ALA A 29 -33.14 -1.91 -12.88
C ALA A 29 -31.98 -0.94 -12.60
N ILE A 30 -32.19 0.05 -11.72
CA ILE A 30 -31.13 0.99 -11.31
C ILE A 30 -29.97 0.25 -10.65
N ARG A 31 -30.25 -0.63 -9.67
CA ARG A 31 -29.23 -1.44 -8.97
C ARG A 31 -28.45 -2.32 -9.95
N TRP A 32 -29.14 -3.03 -10.83
CA TRP A 32 -28.51 -3.89 -11.84
C TRP A 32 -27.64 -3.11 -12.81
N ILE A 33 -28.15 -2.02 -13.40
CA ILE A 33 -27.39 -1.21 -14.35
C ILE A 33 -26.13 -0.65 -13.69
N ALA A 34 -26.24 -0.08 -12.48
CA ALA A 34 -25.10 0.49 -11.78
C ALA A 34 -24.00 -0.55 -11.50
N ASN A 35 -24.40 -1.74 -11.03
CA ASN A 35 -23.46 -2.82 -10.73
C ASN A 35 -22.83 -3.42 -12.00
N ILE A 36 -23.60 -3.58 -13.08
CA ILE A 36 -23.07 -4.04 -14.36
C ILE A 36 -22.07 -3.03 -14.90
N VAL A 37 -22.38 -1.73 -14.88
CA VAL A 37 -21.47 -0.68 -15.34
C VAL A 37 -20.17 -0.68 -14.52
N ALA A 38 -20.26 -0.74 -13.19
CA ALA A 38 -19.08 -0.75 -12.34
C ALA A 38 -18.21 -2.00 -12.58
N PHE A 39 -18.83 -3.18 -12.65
CA PHE A 39 -18.13 -4.44 -12.91
C PHE A 39 -17.50 -4.48 -14.30
N VAL A 40 -18.21 -4.05 -15.34
CA VAL A 40 -17.66 -3.93 -16.70
C VAL A 40 -16.52 -2.91 -16.71
N GLY A 41 -16.62 -1.80 -15.97
CA GLY A 41 -15.53 -0.83 -15.81
C GLY A 41 -14.28 -1.43 -15.17
N PHE A 42 -14.44 -2.30 -14.19
CA PHE A 42 -13.32 -3.08 -13.64
C PHE A 42 -12.75 -4.07 -14.65
N LEU A 43 -13.59 -4.81 -15.38
CA LEU A 43 -13.09 -5.72 -16.42
C LEU A 43 -12.33 -4.99 -17.53
N ILE A 44 -12.77 -3.78 -17.89
CA ILE A 44 -12.09 -2.91 -18.86
C ILE A 44 -10.83 -2.27 -18.26
N SER A 45 -10.65 -2.18 -16.93
CA SER A 45 -9.37 -1.69 -16.39
C SER A 45 -8.30 -2.78 -16.35
N ILE A 46 -8.67 -4.06 -16.23
CA ILE A 46 -7.73 -5.20 -16.10
C ILE A 46 -6.65 -5.26 -17.20
N PRO A 47 -6.95 -5.06 -18.51
CA PRO A 47 -5.92 -5.11 -19.54
C PRO A 47 -4.78 -4.10 -19.35
N LEU A 48 -4.98 -3.01 -18.58
CA LEU A 48 -3.90 -2.09 -18.21
C LEU A 48 -2.73 -2.83 -17.56
N TRP A 49 -3.00 -3.81 -16.70
CA TRP A 49 -1.95 -4.60 -16.04
C TRP A 49 -1.10 -5.40 -17.03
N PHE A 50 -1.75 -6.00 -18.04
CA PHE A 50 -1.10 -6.89 -18.99
C PHE A 50 -0.42 -6.14 -20.15
N TRP A 51 -0.90 -4.96 -20.51
CA TRP A 51 -0.33 -4.14 -21.57
C TRP A 51 0.74 -3.17 -21.08
N PHE A 52 0.78 -2.87 -19.79
CA PHE A 52 1.79 -2.00 -19.22
C PHE A 52 3.17 -2.66 -19.31
N ASN A 53 4.13 -1.96 -19.89
CA ASN A 53 5.53 -2.38 -19.94
C ASN A 53 6.30 -1.76 -18.76
N PRO A 54 6.73 -2.53 -17.73
CA PRO A 54 7.44 -1.98 -16.58
C PRO A 54 8.84 -1.46 -16.88
N GLN A 55 9.41 -1.81 -18.04
CA GLN A 55 10.75 -1.37 -18.44
C GLN A 55 10.75 -0.04 -19.21
N GLY A 56 9.58 0.46 -19.61
CA GLY A 56 9.46 1.78 -20.23
C GLY A 56 9.45 2.89 -19.19
N GLY A 57 10.33 3.89 -19.34
CA GLY A 57 10.37 5.06 -18.44
C GLY A 57 9.33 6.14 -18.75
N ASP A 58 8.63 6.05 -19.89
CA ASP A 58 7.67 7.04 -20.36
C ASP A 58 6.22 6.67 -20.02
N PHE A 59 5.33 7.66 -20.08
CA PHE A 59 3.88 7.45 -20.00
C PHE A 59 3.38 6.58 -21.15
N GLN A 60 2.50 5.64 -20.81
CA GLN A 60 1.94 4.68 -21.75
C GLN A 60 0.45 4.96 -21.95
N LEU A 61 -0.10 4.45 -23.06
CA LEU A 61 -1.50 4.63 -23.46
C LEU A 61 -1.89 6.12 -23.52
N VAL A 62 -0.99 6.96 -24.02
CA VAL A 62 -1.18 8.42 -24.06
C VAL A 62 -2.29 8.80 -25.02
N GLU A 63 -3.19 9.65 -24.55
CA GLU A 63 -4.24 10.29 -25.35
C GLU A 63 -4.10 11.80 -25.22
N ARG A 64 -3.95 12.52 -26.33
CA ARG A 64 -3.71 13.96 -26.34
C ARG A 64 -4.59 14.64 -27.38
N ALA A 65 -5.36 15.63 -26.96
CA ALA A 65 -6.15 16.49 -27.84
C ALA A 65 -6.20 17.93 -27.30
N PRO A 66 -6.29 18.96 -28.17
CA PRO A 66 -6.46 20.34 -27.71
C PRO A 66 -7.82 20.49 -27.02
N TRP A 67 -7.83 21.11 -25.83
CA TRP A 67 -9.07 21.36 -25.08
C TRP A 67 -9.41 22.85 -25.00
N ILE A 68 -8.52 23.68 -24.46
CA ILE A 68 -8.67 25.14 -24.40
C ILE A 68 -7.38 25.81 -24.92
N PRO A 69 -7.24 25.97 -26.25
CA PRO A 69 -6.00 26.46 -26.87
C PRO A 69 -5.56 27.85 -26.40
N SER A 70 -6.50 28.73 -26.02
CA SER A 70 -6.20 30.10 -25.58
C SER A 70 -5.38 30.17 -24.29
N ILE A 71 -5.41 29.11 -23.48
CA ILE A 71 -4.63 28.97 -22.23
C ILE A 71 -3.71 27.75 -22.27
N GLY A 72 -3.53 27.15 -23.45
CA GLY A 72 -2.70 25.95 -23.63
C GLY A 72 -3.11 24.73 -22.80
N ALA A 73 -4.41 24.61 -22.45
CA ALA A 73 -4.92 23.43 -21.76
C ALA A 73 -5.28 22.33 -22.77
N GLU A 74 -4.94 21.10 -22.43
CA GLU A 74 -5.11 19.92 -23.29
C GLU A 74 -5.90 18.83 -22.57
N TYR A 75 -6.64 18.05 -23.35
CA TYR A 75 -7.08 16.73 -22.92
C TYR A 75 -5.90 15.79 -23.04
N PHE A 76 -5.05 15.77 -22.03
CA PHE A 76 -3.83 14.95 -21.99
C PHE A 76 -3.95 13.90 -20.90
N LEU A 77 -4.14 12.65 -21.32
CA LEU A 77 -4.17 11.48 -20.46
C LEU A 77 -2.96 10.58 -20.71
N GLY A 78 -2.56 9.85 -19.68
CA GLY A 78 -1.56 8.79 -19.78
C GLY A 78 -1.39 8.05 -18.46
N VAL A 79 -0.74 6.91 -18.51
CA VAL A 79 -0.61 6.01 -17.35
C VAL A 79 0.86 5.61 -17.15
N ASP A 80 1.29 5.61 -15.89
CA ASP A 80 2.52 4.99 -15.40
C ASP A 80 2.22 3.88 -14.39
N GLY A 81 3.27 3.28 -13.82
CA GLY A 81 3.12 2.20 -12.84
C GLY A 81 2.27 2.59 -11.63
N LEU A 82 2.44 3.81 -11.11
CA LEU A 82 1.64 4.31 -9.98
C LEU A 82 0.17 4.50 -10.36
N SER A 83 -0.08 5.21 -11.46
CA SER A 83 -1.44 5.52 -11.91
C SER A 83 -2.21 4.25 -12.28
N MET A 84 -1.54 3.28 -12.92
CA MET A 84 -2.14 1.98 -13.26
C MET A 84 -2.66 1.25 -12.02
N LEU A 85 -1.83 1.16 -10.98
CA LEU A 85 -2.20 0.53 -9.72
C LEU A 85 -3.41 1.21 -9.05
N LEU A 86 -3.44 2.55 -9.05
CA LEU A 86 -4.53 3.32 -8.45
C LEU A 86 -5.81 3.26 -9.30
N ILE A 87 -5.73 3.15 -10.62
CA ILE A 87 -6.87 2.94 -11.52
C ILE A 87 -7.51 1.56 -11.26
N LEU A 88 -6.69 0.50 -11.15
CA LEU A 88 -7.16 -0.85 -10.83
C LEU A 88 -7.83 -0.88 -9.46
N LEU A 89 -7.19 -0.29 -8.44
CA LEU A 89 -7.77 -0.15 -7.11
C LEU A 89 -9.11 0.61 -7.15
N THR A 90 -9.17 1.74 -7.87
CA THR A 90 -10.38 2.57 -7.95
C THR A 90 -11.55 1.83 -8.58
N THR A 91 -11.31 1.11 -9.68
CA THR A 91 -12.36 0.35 -10.37
C THR A 91 -12.81 -0.89 -9.58
N LEU A 92 -11.89 -1.58 -8.92
CA LEU A 92 -12.20 -2.70 -8.02
C LEU A 92 -13.05 -2.22 -6.84
N MET A 93 -12.60 -1.19 -6.13
CA MET A 93 -13.29 -0.66 -4.96
C MET A 93 -14.61 0.02 -5.32
N GLY A 94 -14.70 0.63 -6.51
CA GLY A 94 -15.96 1.11 -7.10
C GLY A 94 -17.00 0.00 -7.25
N THR A 95 -16.59 -1.14 -7.81
CA THR A 95 -17.44 -2.34 -7.97
C THR A 95 -17.90 -2.88 -6.62
N ILE A 96 -16.99 -2.97 -5.65
CA ILE A 96 -17.31 -3.44 -4.29
C ILE A 96 -18.28 -2.47 -3.60
N ALA A 97 -18.07 -1.16 -3.74
CA ALA A 97 -18.93 -0.13 -3.16
C ALA A 97 -20.34 -0.12 -3.77
N THR A 98 -20.47 -0.31 -5.09
CA THR A 98 -21.80 -0.43 -5.74
C THR A 98 -22.54 -1.69 -5.31
N LEU A 99 -21.81 -2.79 -5.13
CA LEU A 99 -22.40 -4.09 -4.75
C LEU A 99 -22.82 -4.14 -3.29
N SER A 100 -22.01 -3.58 -2.39
CA SER A 100 -22.35 -3.52 -0.96
C SER A 100 -23.55 -2.62 -0.67
N SER A 101 -23.81 -1.63 -1.53
CA SER A 101 -24.94 -0.70 -1.38
C SER A 101 -26.31 -1.31 -1.69
N TRP A 102 -26.36 -2.54 -2.22
CA TRP A 102 -27.57 -3.11 -2.81
C TRP A 102 -28.78 -3.18 -1.86
N THR A 103 -28.58 -3.60 -0.60
CA THR A 103 -29.65 -3.57 0.43
C THR A 103 -29.58 -2.38 1.36
N ALA A 104 -28.38 -1.80 1.51
CA ALA A 104 -28.18 -0.69 2.45
C ALA A 104 -28.91 0.59 2.01
N ILE A 105 -29.13 0.77 0.70
CA ILE A 105 -29.77 1.98 0.14
C ILE A 105 -31.20 1.67 -0.30
N THR A 106 -32.15 2.22 0.44
CA THR A 106 -33.60 2.13 0.19
C THR A 106 -34.22 3.45 -0.25
N GLU A 107 -33.60 4.57 0.11
CA GLU A 107 -34.10 5.92 -0.19
C GLU A 107 -33.29 6.55 -1.31
N ARG A 108 -33.96 7.18 -2.29
CA ARG A 108 -33.32 7.90 -3.41
C ARG A 108 -32.26 7.07 -4.13
N VAL A 109 -32.59 5.80 -4.41
CA VAL A 109 -31.67 4.80 -4.97
C VAL A 109 -31.00 5.29 -6.26
N LYS A 110 -31.75 5.95 -7.16
CA LYS A 110 -31.21 6.50 -8.40
C LYS A 110 -30.07 7.50 -8.13
N GLU A 111 -30.35 8.51 -7.32
CA GLU A 111 -29.43 9.61 -7.05
C GLU A 111 -28.15 9.08 -6.40
N PHE A 112 -28.25 8.09 -5.51
CA PHE A 112 -27.11 7.46 -4.87
C PHE A 112 -26.15 6.84 -5.89
N TYR A 113 -26.66 5.97 -6.78
CA TYR A 113 -25.83 5.29 -7.77
C TYR A 113 -25.27 6.24 -8.83
N VAL A 114 -26.03 7.28 -9.22
CA VAL A 114 -25.53 8.33 -10.11
C VAL A 114 -24.34 9.05 -9.47
N PHE A 115 -24.46 9.49 -8.22
CA PHE A 115 -23.33 10.15 -7.53
C PHE A 115 -22.14 9.22 -7.36
N LEU A 116 -22.35 7.93 -7.07
CA LEU A 116 -21.27 6.96 -6.92
C LEU A 116 -20.48 6.74 -8.24
N LEU A 117 -21.18 6.69 -9.38
CA LEU A 117 -20.54 6.56 -10.70
C LEU A 117 -19.85 7.87 -11.16
N VAL A 118 -20.43 9.04 -10.86
CA VAL A 118 -19.77 10.33 -11.12
C VAL A 118 -18.52 10.49 -10.23
N LEU A 119 -18.59 10.06 -8.96
CA LEU A 119 -17.44 10.01 -8.05
C LEU A 119 -16.32 9.15 -8.65
N GLN A 120 -16.66 7.96 -9.17
CA GLN A 120 -15.71 7.07 -9.82
C GLN A 120 -15.04 7.72 -11.04
N THR A 121 -15.81 8.42 -11.87
CA THR A 121 -15.27 9.18 -13.01
C THR A 121 -14.26 10.24 -12.55
N GLY A 122 -14.59 11.01 -11.52
CA GLY A 122 -13.70 12.03 -10.96
C GLY A 122 -12.38 11.47 -10.44
N MET A 123 -12.44 10.36 -9.69
CA MET A 123 -11.23 9.69 -9.17
C MET A 123 -10.34 9.15 -10.31
N LEU A 124 -10.93 8.48 -11.31
CA LEU A 124 -10.19 7.94 -12.44
C LEU A 124 -9.52 9.05 -13.25
N GLY A 125 -10.25 10.14 -13.51
CA GLY A 125 -9.73 11.27 -14.28
C GLY A 125 -8.52 11.90 -13.62
N ALA A 126 -8.54 12.05 -12.29
CA ALA A 126 -7.41 12.60 -11.56
C ALA A 126 -6.15 11.74 -11.64
N PHE A 127 -6.26 10.40 -11.64
CA PHE A 127 -5.10 9.52 -11.79
C PHE A 127 -4.58 9.40 -13.23
N MET A 128 -5.42 9.66 -14.23
CA MET A 128 -5.05 9.58 -15.64
C MET A 128 -4.53 10.90 -16.22
N SER A 129 -4.78 12.02 -15.55
CA SER A 129 -4.50 13.36 -16.09
C SER A 129 -3.00 13.69 -16.08
N LEU A 130 -2.50 14.11 -17.25
CA LEU A 130 -1.15 14.65 -17.46
C LEU A 130 -1.15 16.16 -17.75
N ASP A 131 -2.34 16.74 -17.91
CA ASP A 131 -2.57 18.18 -17.86
C ASP A 131 -3.00 18.59 -16.45
N PHE A 132 -2.36 19.62 -15.89
CA PHE A 132 -2.54 20.00 -14.50
C PHE A 132 -3.90 20.67 -14.22
N LEU A 133 -4.46 21.38 -15.20
CA LEU A 133 -5.80 21.95 -15.10
C LEU A 133 -6.86 20.85 -15.18
N LEU A 134 -6.65 19.87 -16.07
CA LEU A 134 -7.53 18.70 -16.18
C LEU A 134 -7.50 17.86 -14.88
N PHE A 135 -6.32 17.66 -14.30
CA PHE A 135 -6.16 17.04 -12.98
C PHE A 135 -6.97 17.79 -11.93
N PHE A 136 -6.82 19.12 -11.85
CA PHE A 136 -7.54 19.95 -10.89
C PHE A 136 -9.07 19.87 -11.08
N LEU A 137 -9.54 19.86 -12.33
CA LEU A 137 -10.96 19.71 -12.63
C LEU A 137 -11.51 18.39 -12.08
N PHE A 138 -10.86 17.26 -12.38
CA PHE A 138 -11.31 15.96 -11.87
C PHE A 138 -11.19 15.86 -10.35
N TRP A 139 -10.15 16.48 -9.78
CA TRP A 139 -9.95 16.59 -8.35
C TRP A 139 -11.10 17.30 -7.63
N GLU A 140 -11.63 18.38 -8.21
CA GLU A 140 -12.79 19.10 -7.66
C GLU A 140 -14.11 18.39 -7.96
N VAL A 141 -14.26 17.85 -9.18
CA VAL A 141 -15.48 17.14 -9.60
C VAL A 141 -15.79 15.96 -8.68
N MET A 142 -14.79 15.23 -8.17
CA MET A 142 -15.03 14.14 -7.22
C MET A 142 -15.52 14.62 -5.84
N LEU A 143 -15.21 15.85 -5.42
CA LEU A 143 -15.63 16.36 -4.10
C LEU A 143 -17.15 16.54 -4.03
N VAL A 144 -17.77 16.96 -5.14
CA VAL A 144 -19.19 17.28 -5.19
C VAL A 144 -20.08 16.03 -4.95
N PRO A 145 -19.92 14.90 -5.67
CA PRO A 145 -20.64 13.69 -5.37
C PRO A 145 -20.37 13.17 -3.96
N MET A 146 -19.13 13.23 -3.48
CA MET A 146 -18.81 12.75 -2.13
C MET A 146 -19.52 13.58 -1.05
N TYR A 147 -19.58 14.90 -1.22
CA TYR A 147 -20.36 15.80 -0.36
C TYR A 147 -21.84 15.38 -0.29
N PHE A 148 -22.48 15.11 -1.43
CA PHE A 148 -23.87 14.66 -1.46
C PHE A 148 -24.06 13.25 -0.89
N LEU A 149 -23.13 12.33 -1.15
CA LEU A 149 -23.17 10.97 -0.60
C LEU A 149 -23.18 10.99 0.93
N ILE A 150 -22.33 11.83 1.55
CA ILE A 150 -22.34 12.04 3.00
C ILE A 150 -23.62 12.77 3.42
N GLY A 151 -23.91 13.93 2.82
CA GLY A 151 -24.96 14.83 3.28
C GLY A 151 -26.39 14.29 3.16
N ILE A 152 -26.66 13.38 2.22
CA ILE A 152 -27.99 12.81 1.98
C ILE A 152 -28.12 11.42 2.63
N TRP A 153 -27.18 10.50 2.42
CA TRP A 153 -27.27 9.11 2.89
C TRP A 153 -26.47 8.80 4.15
N GLY A 154 -25.85 9.83 4.75
CA GLY A 154 -25.06 9.65 5.96
C GLY A 154 -25.87 9.45 7.25
N SER A 155 -25.15 9.31 8.36
CA SER A 155 -25.68 9.09 9.71
C SER A 155 -26.14 10.41 10.37
N ALA A 156 -26.39 10.40 11.69
CA ALA A 156 -27.05 11.51 12.40
C ALA A 156 -26.43 12.90 12.15
N ASN A 157 -25.09 13.03 12.13
CA ASN A 157 -24.39 14.30 11.97
C ASN A 157 -23.96 14.60 10.51
N ARG A 158 -24.59 13.93 9.54
CA ARG A 158 -24.23 13.97 8.11
C ARG A 158 -23.98 15.35 7.51
N LEU A 159 -24.82 16.34 7.82
CA LEU A 159 -24.68 17.68 7.22
C LEU A 159 -23.43 18.40 7.74
N TYR A 160 -23.18 18.34 9.04
CA TYR A 160 -21.97 18.90 9.66
C TYR A 160 -20.72 18.24 9.06
N SER A 161 -20.70 16.91 8.98
CA SER A 161 -19.56 16.16 8.47
C SER A 161 -19.33 16.37 6.97
N ALA A 162 -20.39 16.46 6.17
CA ALA A 162 -20.30 16.78 4.75
C ALA A 162 -19.74 18.19 4.52
N ILE A 163 -20.26 19.20 5.23
CA ILE A 163 -19.78 20.58 5.13
C ILE A 163 -18.31 20.68 5.59
N LYS A 164 -17.97 20.03 6.72
CA LYS A 164 -16.59 19.99 7.22
C LYS A 164 -15.64 19.36 6.20
N PHE A 165 -15.97 18.19 5.67
CA PHE A 165 -15.22 17.53 4.61
C PHE A 165 -15.01 18.46 3.40
N PHE A 166 -16.10 19.05 2.90
CA PHE A 166 -16.07 19.89 1.71
C PHE A 166 -15.24 21.16 1.93
N LEU A 167 -15.46 21.89 3.02
CA LEU A 167 -14.73 23.12 3.31
C LEU A 167 -13.24 22.88 3.56
N TYR A 168 -12.88 21.85 4.33
CA TYR A 168 -11.47 21.50 4.55
C TYR A 168 -10.77 21.25 3.22
N THR A 169 -11.35 20.37 2.39
CA THR A 169 -10.72 19.96 1.14
C THR A 169 -10.75 21.05 0.07
N LEU A 170 -11.82 21.85 -0.01
CA LEU A 170 -11.92 22.96 -0.95
C LEU A 170 -10.89 24.05 -0.66
N VAL A 171 -10.71 24.45 0.61
CA VAL A 171 -9.72 25.46 0.99
C VAL A 171 -8.31 25.02 0.56
N GLY A 172 -7.94 23.77 0.85
CA GLY A 172 -6.67 23.21 0.40
C GLY A 172 -6.52 23.23 -1.12
N SER A 173 -7.60 22.88 -1.83
CA SER A 173 -7.57 22.78 -3.30
C SER A 173 -7.51 24.14 -3.99
N VAL A 174 -8.19 25.16 -3.46
CA VAL A 174 -8.05 26.54 -3.96
C VAL A 174 -6.62 27.05 -3.80
N VAL A 175 -5.97 26.78 -2.66
CA VAL A 175 -4.56 27.17 -2.46
C VAL A 175 -3.64 26.38 -3.40
N MET A 176 -3.90 25.08 -3.58
CA MET A 176 -3.18 24.26 -4.57
C MET A 176 -3.32 24.82 -5.99
N LEU A 177 -4.51 25.28 -6.39
CA LEU A 177 -4.73 25.93 -7.69
C LEU A 177 -3.85 27.17 -7.86
N LEU A 178 -3.67 27.99 -6.83
CA LEU A 178 -2.72 29.11 -6.88
C LEU A 178 -1.29 28.64 -7.13
N GLY A 179 -0.89 27.51 -6.54
CA GLY A 179 0.38 26.84 -6.84
C GLY A 179 0.50 26.37 -8.29
N ILE A 180 -0.57 25.76 -8.83
CA ILE A 180 -0.62 25.31 -10.24
C ILE A 180 -0.46 26.52 -11.17
N LEU A 181 -1.20 27.60 -10.92
CA LEU A 181 -1.11 28.82 -11.71
C LEU A 181 0.26 29.49 -11.61
N ALA A 182 0.88 29.49 -10.42
CA ALA A 182 2.21 30.01 -10.22
C ALA A 182 3.26 29.28 -11.07
N VAL A 183 3.16 27.94 -11.21
CA VAL A 183 4.02 27.15 -12.11
C VAL A 183 3.66 27.37 -13.57
N TYR A 184 2.37 27.43 -13.91
CA TYR A 184 1.88 27.69 -15.26
C TYR A 184 2.48 28.96 -15.87
N PHE A 185 2.53 30.07 -15.13
CA PHE A 185 3.11 31.33 -15.60
C PHE A 185 4.65 31.29 -15.78
N GLN A 186 5.32 30.25 -15.29
CA GLN A 186 6.76 30.02 -15.57
C GLN A 186 7.00 29.19 -16.82
N THR A 187 5.97 28.54 -17.37
CA THR A 187 6.12 27.79 -18.62
C THR A 187 6.41 28.74 -19.78
N PRO A 188 7.26 28.36 -20.76
CA PRO A 188 7.54 29.24 -21.88
C PRO A 188 6.27 29.55 -22.69
N ALA A 189 5.95 30.84 -22.83
CA ALA A 189 4.93 31.34 -23.75
C ALA A 189 5.60 32.18 -24.84
N THR A 190 5.10 32.10 -26.07
CA THR A 190 5.56 32.90 -27.21
C THR A 190 4.39 33.67 -27.82
N ALA A 191 4.64 34.59 -28.74
CA ALA A 191 3.57 35.33 -29.45
C ALA A 191 2.54 34.42 -30.14
N THR A 192 2.90 33.15 -30.39
CA THR A 192 2.06 32.16 -31.08
C THR A 192 1.70 30.95 -30.23
N ALA A 193 2.18 30.83 -28.99
CA ALA A 193 1.90 29.71 -28.10
C ALA A 193 1.64 30.19 -26.67
N ALA A 194 0.48 29.83 -26.13
CA ALA A 194 0.15 30.08 -24.73
C ALA A 194 1.09 29.31 -23.79
N HIS A 195 1.08 29.70 -22.52
CA HIS A 195 1.61 28.86 -21.44
C HIS A 195 0.94 27.48 -21.46
N SER A 196 1.59 26.48 -20.86
CA SER A 196 1.19 25.08 -20.94
C SER A 196 0.81 24.53 -19.57
N PHE A 197 -0.20 23.67 -19.52
CA PHE A 197 -0.54 22.88 -18.33
C PHE A 197 0.07 21.45 -18.34
N ASP A 198 0.94 21.15 -19.31
CA ASP A 198 1.60 19.84 -19.45
C ASP A 198 2.57 19.57 -18.27
N ILE A 199 2.21 18.61 -17.41
CA ILE A 199 2.98 18.24 -16.22
C ILE A 199 4.37 17.68 -16.60
N THR A 200 4.48 17.00 -17.75
CA THR A 200 5.74 16.41 -18.21
C THR A 200 6.73 17.48 -18.65
N GLN A 201 6.23 18.60 -19.16
CA GLN A 201 7.03 19.79 -19.43
C GLN A 201 7.43 20.46 -18.12
N MET A 202 6.48 20.65 -17.19
CA MET A 202 6.73 21.34 -15.92
C MET A 202 7.79 20.64 -15.06
N ALA A 203 7.76 19.29 -15.02
CA ALA A 203 8.73 18.49 -14.28
C ALA A 203 10.17 18.57 -14.83
N ARG A 204 10.36 19.11 -16.05
CA ARG A 204 11.67 19.31 -16.67
C ARG A 204 12.18 20.75 -16.52
N MET A 205 11.37 21.65 -15.98
CA MET A 205 11.75 23.05 -15.80
C MET A 205 12.64 23.23 -14.57
N SER A 206 13.56 24.20 -14.63
CA SER A 206 14.32 24.63 -13.46
C SER A 206 13.66 25.88 -12.87
N LEU A 207 12.89 25.70 -11.80
CA LEU A 207 12.21 26.79 -11.10
C LEU A 207 13.14 27.43 -10.05
N PRO A 208 13.16 28.76 -9.89
CA PRO A 208 13.90 29.41 -8.82
C PRO A 208 13.46 28.90 -7.44
N TYR A 209 14.41 28.66 -6.54
CA TYR A 209 14.14 28.10 -5.21
C TYR A 209 13.08 28.87 -4.42
N ASN A 210 13.12 30.20 -4.43
CA ASN A 210 12.13 31.03 -3.72
C ASN A 210 10.70 30.78 -4.21
N LEU A 211 10.52 30.54 -5.52
CA LEU A 211 9.23 30.18 -6.07
C LEU A 211 8.87 28.75 -5.68
N GLN A 212 9.82 27.81 -5.77
CA GLN A 212 9.57 26.43 -5.36
C GLN A 212 9.10 26.34 -3.90
N TRP A 213 9.64 27.17 -3.01
CA TRP A 213 9.27 27.19 -1.59
C TRP A 213 7.79 27.53 -1.38
N TRP A 214 7.29 28.58 -2.04
CA TRP A 214 5.88 28.98 -1.95
C TRP A 214 4.94 28.01 -2.66
N VAL A 215 5.33 27.53 -3.84
CA VAL A 215 4.54 26.53 -4.57
C VAL A 215 4.48 25.22 -3.78
N PHE A 216 5.57 24.83 -3.11
CA PHE A 216 5.61 23.66 -2.25
C PHE A 216 4.61 23.79 -1.12
N LEU A 217 4.55 24.93 -0.42
CA LEU A 217 3.54 25.14 0.63
C LEU A 217 2.11 25.09 0.09
N ALA A 218 1.88 25.62 -1.12
CA ALA A 218 0.57 25.59 -1.75
C ALA A 218 0.11 24.16 -2.07
N PHE A 219 0.99 23.37 -2.68
CA PHE A 219 0.77 21.95 -2.96
C PHE A 219 0.66 21.14 -1.68
N PHE A 220 1.57 21.38 -0.73
CA PHE A 220 1.57 20.75 0.58
C PHE A 220 0.22 20.93 1.27
N LEU A 221 -0.35 22.14 1.32
CA LEU A 221 -1.63 22.35 1.99
C LEU A 221 -2.77 21.53 1.33
N GLY A 222 -2.88 21.58 0.00
CA GLY A 222 -3.89 20.82 -0.73
C GLY A 222 -3.76 19.31 -0.54
N PHE A 223 -2.55 18.78 -0.69
CA PHE A 223 -2.28 17.36 -0.55
C PHE A 223 -2.34 16.90 0.91
N ALA A 224 -1.75 17.64 1.86
CA ALA A 224 -1.71 17.26 3.28
C ALA A 224 -3.10 17.20 3.91
N ILE A 225 -4.03 18.09 3.52
CA ILE A 225 -5.44 17.99 3.93
C ILE A 225 -6.06 16.70 3.39
N LYS A 226 -5.76 16.34 2.12
CA LYS A 226 -6.30 15.13 1.48
C LYS A 226 -5.67 13.82 1.98
N VAL A 227 -4.40 13.85 2.43
CA VAL A 227 -3.64 12.73 3.06
C VAL A 227 -3.97 12.55 4.56
N PRO A 228 -4.95 13.29 5.09
CA PRO A 228 -5.06 13.71 6.49
C PRO A 228 -3.74 13.70 7.30
N MET A 229 -2.77 14.53 6.94
CA MET A 229 -1.59 14.74 7.79
C MET A 229 -1.97 15.50 9.08
N PHE A 230 -1.22 15.31 10.16
CA PHE A 230 -1.32 16.19 11.33
C PHE A 230 -0.92 17.63 10.94
N PRO A 231 -1.66 18.69 11.35
CA PRO A 231 -2.90 18.72 12.14
C PRO A 231 -4.20 18.75 11.30
N PHE A 232 -4.12 18.57 9.98
CA PHE A 232 -5.21 18.71 9.02
C PHE A 232 -6.16 17.51 8.89
N HIS A 233 -6.11 16.55 9.82
CA HIS A 233 -6.81 15.27 9.71
C HIS A 233 -8.23 15.26 10.29
N THR A 234 -8.65 16.28 11.02
CA THR A 234 -9.86 16.23 11.86
C THR A 234 -11.17 16.10 11.08
N TRP A 235 -11.18 16.36 9.77
CA TRP A 235 -12.34 16.12 8.91
C TRP A 235 -12.57 14.63 8.66
N LEU A 236 -11.50 13.82 8.65
CA LEU A 236 -11.53 12.43 8.23
C LEU A 236 -12.37 11.53 9.15
N PRO A 237 -12.18 11.56 10.49
CA PRO A 237 -12.98 10.72 11.38
C PRO A 237 -14.47 11.04 11.30
N ASP A 238 -14.82 12.32 11.25
CA ASP A 238 -16.22 12.77 11.17
C ASP A 238 -16.84 12.34 9.82
N ALA A 239 -16.13 12.54 8.71
CA ALA A 239 -16.57 12.11 7.38
C ALA A 239 -16.81 10.60 7.30
N HIS A 240 -15.90 9.76 7.84
CA HIS A 240 -16.07 8.30 7.83
C HIS A 240 -17.18 7.80 8.76
N THR A 241 -17.33 8.44 9.92
CA THR A 241 -18.36 8.06 10.90
C THR A 241 -19.74 8.21 10.27
N ASP A 242 -19.95 9.35 9.61
CA ASP A 242 -21.24 9.71 9.06
C ASP A 242 -21.45 9.24 7.63
N ALA A 243 -20.43 8.94 6.84
CA ALA A 243 -20.63 8.46 5.49
C ALA A 243 -21.39 7.10 5.45
N PRO A 244 -22.21 6.88 4.40
CA PRO A 244 -22.73 5.54 4.11
C PRO A 244 -21.57 4.57 3.88
N THR A 245 -21.81 3.27 4.09
CA THR A 245 -20.75 2.24 4.03
C THR A 245 -19.91 2.33 2.76
N ALA A 246 -20.56 2.38 1.59
CA ALA A 246 -19.87 2.53 0.30
C ALA A 246 -19.08 3.85 0.18
N GLY A 247 -19.60 4.94 0.75
CA GLY A 247 -18.87 6.21 0.85
C GLY A 247 -17.60 6.07 1.67
N SER A 248 -17.66 5.44 2.84
CA SER A 248 -16.47 5.17 3.67
C SER A 248 -15.46 4.27 2.99
N VAL A 249 -15.91 3.24 2.26
CA VAL A 249 -15.05 2.36 1.47
C VAL A 249 -14.26 3.17 0.44
N ILE A 250 -14.94 3.98 -0.38
CA ILE A 250 -14.28 4.81 -1.40
C ILE A 250 -13.38 5.89 -0.79
N LEU A 251 -13.84 6.54 0.27
CA LEU A 251 -13.09 7.56 0.98
C LEU A 251 -11.75 7.00 1.47
N ALA A 252 -11.78 5.85 2.17
CA ALA A 252 -10.59 5.21 2.71
C ALA A 252 -9.71 4.61 1.62
N ALA A 253 -10.33 3.92 0.65
CA ALA A 253 -9.62 3.12 -0.31
C ALA A 253 -8.94 3.95 -1.40
N VAL A 254 -9.53 5.06 -1.81
CA VAL A 254 -9.08 5.83 -2.98
C VAL A 254 -8.78 7.30 -2.66
N LEU A 255 -9.72 8.03 -2.04
CA LEU A 255 -9.59 9.50 -1.91
C LEU A 255 -8.33 9.92 -1.15
N LEU A 256 -7.93 9.16 -0.12
CA LEU A 256 -6.72 9.43 0.65
C LEU A 256 -5.44 9.28 -0.21
N LYS A 257 -5.47 8.36 -1.19
CA LYS A 257 -4.33 8.07 -2.07
C LYS A 257 -4.11 9.16 -3.10
N MET A 258 -5.12 9.98 -3.36
CA MET A 258 -5.00 11.09 -4.29
C MET A 258 -4.04 12.16 -3.76
N GLY A 259 -4.01 12.38 -2.44
CA GLY A 259 -3.06 13.32 -1.84
C GLY A 259 -1.62 12.82 -1.93
N THR A 260 -1.37 11.55 -1.62
CA THR A 260 -0.04 10.92 -1.74
C THR A 260 0.40 10.79 -3.20
N TYR A 261 -0.54 10.50 -4.11
CA TYR A 261 -0.32 10.60 -5.55
C TYR A 261 0.13 12.01 -5.94
N GLY A 262 -0.53 13.05 -5.44
CA GLY A 262 -0.15 14.43 -5.70
C GLY A 262 1.27 14.79 -5.25
N PHE A 263 1.70 14.30 -4.09
CA PHE A 263 3.08 14.46 -3.65
C PHE A 263 4.09 13.77 -4.58
N LEU A 264 3.88 12.48 -4.88
CA LEU A 264 4.79 11.70 -5.74
C LEU A 264 4.85 12.24 -7.16
N ARG A 265 3.70 12.64 -7.69
CA ARG A 265 3.52 13.00 -9.09
C ARG A 265 3.94 14.42 -9.38
N PHE A 266 3.58 15.35 -8.49
CA PHE A 266 3.69 16.77 -8.75
C PHE A 266 4.71 17.43 -7.84
N SER A 267 4.60 17.23 -6.52
CA SER A 267 5.47 17.94 -5.57
C SER A 267 6.93 17.54 -5.73
N LEU A 268 7.25 16.24 -5.64
CA LEU A 268 8.64 15.78 -5.65
C LEU A 268 9.37 16.06 -6.99
N PRO A 269 8.75 15.84 -8.17
CA PRO A 269 9.45 16.06 -9.44
C PRO A 269 9.54 17.52 -9.85
N ILE A 270 8.49 18.34 -9.60
CA ILE A 270 8.45 19.75 -10.02
C ILE A 270 9.22 20.65 -9.04
N LEU A 271 9.29 20.28 -7.75
CA LEU A 271 9.85 21.10 -6.68
C LEU A 271 10.95 20.36 -5.89
N PRO A 272 12.00 19.86 -6.55
CA PRO A 272 12.96 18.96 -5.90
C PRO A 272 13.78 19.64 -4.80
N GLU A 273 14.19 20.90 -4.96
CA GLU A 273 14.97 21.62 -3.95
C GLU A 273 14.11 21.95 -2.72
N ALA A 274 12.90 22.46 -2.92
CA ALA A 274 11.98 22.73 -1.81
C ALA A 274 11.60 21.43 -1.08
N SER A 275 11.32 20.35 -1.81
CA SER A 275 10.96 19.06 -1.22
C SER A 275 12.04 18.53 -0.27
N ARG A 276 13.33 18.63 -0.66
CA ARG A 276 14.46 18.25 0.21
C ARG A 276 14.54 19.10 1.47
N GLN A 277 14.33 20.42 1.34
CA GLN A 277 14.39 21.33 2.49
C GLN A 277 13.26 21.07 3.50
N PHE A 278 12.07 20.67 3.04
CA PHE A 278 10.91 20.41 3.87
C PHE A 278 10.85 18.98 4.44
N VAL A 279 11.81 18.10 4.14
CA VAL A 279 11.87 16.74 4.71
C VAL A 279 11.74 16.75 6.23
N PRO A 280 12.53 17.51 7.02
CA PRO A 280 12.41 17.47 8.48
C PRO A 280 11.02 17.88 8.98
N PHE A 281 10.37 18.83 8.30
CA PHE A 281 9.02 19.29 8.63
C PHE A 281 7.99 18.19 8.37
N ILE A 282 8.02 17.54 7.20
CA ILE A 282 7.08 16.47 6.87
C ILE A 282 7.30 15.23 7.71
N VAL A 283 8.56 14.87 7.98
CA VAL A 283 8.92 13.78 8.87
C VAL A 283 8.36 14.03 10.27
N PHE A 284 8.52 15.24 10.81
CA PHE A 284 7.97 15.59 12.11
C PHE A 284 6.44 15.42 12.14
N LEU A 285 5.72 15.97 11.16
CA LEU A 285 4.26 15.83 11.08
C LEU A 285 3.82 14.37 10.91
N SER A 286 4.60 13.58 10.17
CA SER A 286 4.33 12.15 9.93
C SER A 286 4.53 11.35 11.21
N ILE A 287 5.62 11.56 11.94
CA ILE A 287 5.86 10.89 13.23
C ILE A 287 4.76 11.23 14.24
N VAL A 288 4.37 12.51 14.33
CA VAL A 288 3.23 12.91 15.17
C VAL A 288 1.97 12.21 14.70
N GLY A 289 1.67 12.19 13.40
CA GLY A 289 0.50 11.50 12.84
C GLY A 289 0.45 10.01 13.14
N ILE A 290 1.59 9.31 13.06
CA ILE A 290 1.71 7.88 13.37
C ILE A 290 1.32 7.62 14.82
N VAL A 291 1.98 8.31 15.77
CA VAL A 291 1.81 8.07 17.21
C VAL A 291 0.47 8.63 17.71
N TYR A 292 0.17 9.89 17.41
CA TYR A 292 -1.09 10.55 17.81
C TYR A 292 -2.29 9.83 17.21
N GLY A 293 -2.27 9.51 15.91
CA GLY A 293 -3.36 8.82 15.25
C GLY A 293 -3.65 7.46 15.89
N ALA A 294 -2.60 6.69 16.20
CA ALA A 294 -2.74 5.37 16.83
C ALA A 294 -3.24 5.46 18.29
N LEU A 295 -2.73 6.41 19.08
CA LEU A 295 -3.21 6.63 20.46
C LEU A 295 -4.68 7.08 20.50
N VAL A 296 -5.07 7.97 19.58
CA VAL A 296 -6.45 8.42 19.50
C VAL A 296 -7.37 7.30 18.99
N ALA A 297 -6.91 6.45 18.06
CA ALA A 297 -7.63 5.26 17.64
C ALA A 297 -7.93 4.33 18.83
N LEU A 298 -6.93 4.06 19.67
CA LEU A 298 -7.09 3.23 20.87
C LEU A 298 -8.10 3.81 21.88
N ALA A 299 -8.22 5.13 21.94
CA ALA A 299 -9.17 5.81 22.82
C ALA A 299 -10.60 5.91 22.24
N GLN A 300 -10.84 5.51 20.99
CA GLN A 300 -12.17 5.60 20.38
C GLN A 300 -13.13 4.56 20.95
N LYS A 301 -14.37 4.99 21.16
CA LYS A 301 -15.51 4.14 21.55
C LYS A 301 -16.39 3.72 20.36
N ASP A 302 -16.33 4.47 19.27
CA ASP A 302 -17.04 4.18 18.03
C ASP A 302 -16.13 3.37 17.08
N TRP A 303 -16.66 2.25 16.59
CA TRP A 303 -15.95 1.31 15.73
C TRP A 303 -15.52 1.95 14.39
N LYS A 304 -16.39 2.71 13.71
CA LYS A 304 -16.02 3.39 12.45
C LYS A 304 -14.95 4.46 12.70
N ARG A 305 -15.04 5.20 13.80
CA ARG A 305 -14.04 6.20 14.18
C ARG A 305 -12.67 5.60 14.44
N LEU A 306 -12.62 4.45 15.12
CA LEU A 306 -11.37 3.73 15.38
C LEU A 306 -10.66 3.38 14.05
N VAL A 307 -11.41 2.79 13.10
CA VAL A 307 -10.88 2.47 11.75
C VAL A 307 -10.50 3.74 10.97
N ALA A 308 -11.19 4.86 11.16
CA ALA A 308 -10.79 6.11 10.52
C ALA A 308 -9.46 6.67 11.07
N TYR A 309 -9.24 6.60 12.39
CA TYR A 309 -7.98 7.03 13.00
C TYR A 309 -6.81 6.07 12.71
N SER A 310 -7.07 4.77 12.52
CA SER A 310 -6.04 3.86 12.02
C SER A 310 -5.55 4.28 10.64
N SER A 311 -6.44 4.75 9.74
CA SER A 311 -6.05 5.32 8.45
C SER A 311 -5.16 6.55 8.57
N VAL A 312 -5.41 7.43 9.55
CA VAL A 312 -4.52 8.59 9.81
C VAL A 312 -3.10 8.11 10.13
N SER A 313 -2.97 7.09 10.99
CA SER A 313 -1.67 6.53 11.36
C SER A 313 -0.96 5.87 10.17
N HIS A 314 -1.64 5.01 9.40
CA HIS A 314 -1.04 4.34 8.24
C HIS A 314 -0.69 5.32 7.10
N MET A 315 -1.49 6.36 6.85
CA MET A 315 -1.14 7.37 5.84
C MET A 315 0.02 8.26 6.29
N ALA A 316 0.14 8.54 7.58
CA ALA A 316 1.33 9.20 8.12
C ALA A 316 2.58 8.32 7.95
N MET A 317 2.46 6.99 8.09
CA MET A 317 3.53 6.04 7.78
C MET A 317 3.94 6.08 6.31
N VAL A 318 2.97 6.12 5.39
CA VAL A 318 3.22 6.31 3.95
C VAL A 318 3.95 7.62 3.67
N MET A 319 3.56 8.72 4.31
CA MET A 319 4.24 10.01 4.14
C MET A 319 5.68 9.97 4.64
N LEU A 320 5.93 9.31 5.78
CA LEU A 320 7.27 9.13 6.32
C LEU A 320 8.18 8.34 5.37
N GLY A 321 7.68 7.24 4.81
CA GLY A 321 8.44 6.44 3.83
C GLY A 321 8.70 7.19 2.53
N MET A 322 7.73 7.96 2.05
CA MET A 322 7.84 8.74 0.83
C MET A 322 8.90 9.83 0.95
N PHE A 323 8.93 10.53 2.10
CA PHE A 323 9.88 11.60 2.38
C PHE A 323 11.21 11.13 2.98
N ALA A 324 11.44 9.80 3.07
CA ALA A 324 12.78 9.25 3.19
C ALA A 324 13.61 9.44 1.89
N LEU A 325 12.95 9.81 0.78
CA LEU A 325 13.56 10.18 -0.51
C LEU A 325 14.55 9.14 -1.08
N ASN A 326 14.35 7.86 -0.74
CA ASN A 326 15.09 6.74 -1.29
C ASN A 326 14.14 5.72 -1.97
N PRO A 327 14.67 4.90 -2.90
CA PRO A 327 13.84 3.98 -3.68
C PRO A 327 13.04 2.98 -2.83
N VAL A 328 13.62 2.51 -1.71
CA VAL A 328 12.99 1.53 -0.82
C VAL A 328 11.78 2.15 -0.12
N GLY A 329 11.94 3.34 0.46
CA GLY A 329 10.87 4.06 1.15
C GLY A 329 9.73 4.48 0.21
N ILE A 330 10.05 4.96 -1.00
CA ILE A 330 9.04 5.29 -2.02
C ILE A 330 8.29 4.04 -2.47
N THR A 331 8.99 2.93 -2.74
CA THR A 331 8.35 1.66 -3.13
C THR A 331 7.44 1.14 -2.03
N GLY A 332 7.91 1.13 -0.78
CA GLY A 332 7.10 0.75 0.38
C GLY A 332 5.85 1.63 0.53
N SER A 333 5.99 2.94 0.30
CA SER A 333 4.88 3.89 0.35
C SER A 333 3.83 3.62 -0.73
N ILE A 334 4.25 3.26 -1.95
CA ILE A 334 3.32 2.90 -3.04
C ILE A 334 2.60 1.59 -2.71
N VAL A 335 3.34 0.56 -2.29
CA VAL A 335 2.77 -0.74 -1.92
C VAL A 335 1.80 -0.58 -0.74
N GLN A 336 2.17 0.18 0.28
CA GLN A 336 1.33 0.39 1.46
C GLN A 336 0.07 1.18 1.16
N GLN A 337 0.09 2.13 0.22
CA GLN A 337 -1.12 2.79 -0.26
C GLN A 337 -2.13 1.78 -0.80
N LEU A 338 -1.68 0.83 -1.62
CA LEU A 338 -2.54 -0.22 -2.17
C LEU A 338 -3.06 -1.13 -1.07
N ASN A 339 -2.17 -1.63 -0.21
CA ASN A 339 -2.52 -2.53 0.89
C ASN A 339 -3.55 -1.90 1.81
N HIS A 340 -3.29 -0.69 2.29
CA HIS A 340 -4.22 0.07 3.11
C HIS A 340 -5.56 0.29 2.39
N GLY A 341 -5.56 0.50 1.07
CA GLY A 341 -6.80 0.62 0.30
C GLY A 341 -7.69 -0.60 0.33
N ILE A 342 -7.09 -1.79 0.20
CA ILE A 342 -7.78 -3.07 0.23
C ILE A 342 -8.23 -3.38 1.67
N SER A 343 -7.29 -3.36 2.62
CA SER A 343 -7.54 -3.78 4.01
C SER A 343 -8.51 -2.86 4.73
N THR A 344 -8.31 -1.54 4.68
CA THR A 344 -9.21 -0.58 5.35
C THR A 344 -10.57 -0.51 4.64
N GLY A 345 -10.61 -0.67 3.32
CA GLY A 345 -11.87 -0.80 2.59
C GLY A 345 -12.70 -1.98 3.09
N ALA A 346 -12.07 -3.15 3.26
CA ALA A 346 -12.72 -4.33 3.83
C ALA A 346 -13.13 -4.12 5.30
N LEU A 347 -12.31 -3.46 6.12
CA LEU A 347 -12.68 -3.11 7.49
C LEU A 347 -13.93 -2.22 7.54
N PHE A 348 -14.04 -1.20 6.69
CA PHE A 348 -15.25 -0.38 6.63
C PHE A 348 -16.49 -1.15 6.17
N LEU A 349 -16.35 -2.11 5.25
CA LEU A 349 -17.44 -3.03 4.88
C LEU A 349 -17.87 -3.87 6.08
N ILE A 350 -16.92 -4.47 6.81
CA ILE A 350 -17.17 -5.26 8.03
C ILE A 350 -17.97 -4.45 9.05
N VAL A 351 -17.53 -3.22 9.35
CA VAL A 351 -18.28 -2.34 10.27
C VAL A 351 -19.68 -2.00 9.72
N GLY A 352 -19.80 -1.77 8.40
CA GLY A 352 -21.08 -1.51 7.75
C GLY A 352 -22.06 -2.67 7.86
N ILE A 353 -21.58 -3.89 7.66
CA ILE A 353 -22.32 -5.14 7.71
C ILE A 353 -22.92 -5.39 9.10
N VAL A 354 -22.16 -5.14 10.17
CA VAL A 354 -22.71 -5.22 11.55
C VAL A 354 -23.61 -4.03 11.87
N TYR A 355 -23.31 -2.85 11.35
CA TYR A 355 -24.19 -1.68 11.51
C TYR A 355 -25.58 -1.89 10.88
N GLU A 356 -25.68 -2.57 9.73
CA GLU A 356 -26.97 -2.93 9.12
C GLU A 356 -27.81 -3.83 10.02
N ARG A 357 -27.18 -4.69 10.84
CA ARG A 357 -27.90 -5.61 11.74
C ARG A 357 -28.24 -4.98 13.09
N ARG A 358 -27.40 -4.08 13.60
CA ARG A 358 -27.46 -3.57 14.98
C ARG A 358 -27.79 -2.09 15.11
N HIS A 359 -27.64 -1.31 14.04
CA HIS A 359 -27.81 0.14 13.99
C HIS A 359 -27.07 0.92 15.08
N THR A 360 -26.00 0.34 15.64
CA THR A 360 -25.09 0.97 16.59
C THR A 360 -23.65 0.76 16.16
N ARG A 361 -22.76 1.66 16.56
CA ARG A 361 -21.31 1.57 16.29
C ARG A 361 -20.50 1.57 17.58
N GLU A 362 -21.17 1.66 18.74
CA GLU A 362 -20.52 1.69 20.05
C GLU A 362 -19.92 0.33 20.36
N ILE A 363 -18.61 0.27 20.58
CA ILE A 363 -17.85 -0.97 20.81
C ILE A 363 -18.39 -1.71 22.04
N SER A 364 -18.84 -0.98 23.07
CA SER A 364 -19.39 -1.56 24.31
C SER A 364 -20.71 -2.30 24.15
N GLU A 365 -21.43 -2.11 23.03
CA GLU A 365 -22.69 -2.82 22.76
C GLU A 365 -22.47 -4.23 22.20
N TYR A 366 -21.22 -4.56 21.85
CA TYR A 366 -20.79 -5.82 21.27
C TYR A 366 -20.06 -6.70 22.29
N GLY A 367 -20.05 -7.99 22.02
CA GLY A 367 -19.36 -8.98 22.85
C GLY A 367 -19.78 -10.40 22.47
N GLY A 368 -18.81 -11.32 22.39
CA GLY A 368 -19.06 -12.72 22.07
C GLY A 368 -19.57 -13.01 20.65
N LEU A 369 -19.43 -12.08 19.70
CA LEU A 369 -19.96 -12.24 18.34
C LEU A 369 -19.39 -13.46 17.59
N SER A 370 -18.18 -13.91 17.93
CA SER A 370 -17.58 -15.11 17.34
C SER A 370 -18.40 -16.39 17.53
N LYS A 371 -19.25 -16.44 18.57
CA LYS A 371 -20.15 -17.58 18.83
C LYS A 371 -21.41 -17.55 17.95
N ILE A 372 -21.83 -16.36 17.53
CA ILE A 372 -23.08 -16.13 16.80
C ILE A 372 -22.82 -16.04 15.29
N MET A 373 -21.77 -15.31 14.90
CA MET A 373 -21.38 -15.07 13.51
C MET A 373 -19.91 -15.52 13.30
N PRO A 374 -19.62 -16.83 13.33
CA PRO A 374 -18.25 -17.35 13.24
C PRO A 374 -17.54 -17.01 11.92
N VAL A 375 -18.25 -16.99 10.79
CA VAL A 375 -17.63 -16.68 9.49
C VAL A 375 -17.25 -15.20 9.43
N TYR A 376 -18.16 -14.32 9.87
CA TYR A 376 -17.86 -12.90 10.04
C TYR A 376 -16.63 -12.67 10.93
N ALA A 377 -16.56 -13.33 12.09
CA ALA A 377 -15.43 -13.19 13.00
C ALA A 377 -14.11 -13.65 12.35
N ALA A 378 -14.11 -14.77 11.61
CA ALA A 378 -12.92 -15.25 10.91
C ALA A 378 -12.45 -14.28 9.82
N VAL A 379 -13.36 -13.73 9.00
CA VAL A 379 -13.03 -12.73 7.98
C VAL A 379 -12.53 -11.44 8.62
N PHE A 380 -13.16 -11.00 9.70
CA PHE A 380 -12.72 -9.82 10.43
C PHE A 380 -11.33 -10.01 11.06
N LEU A 381 -11.03 -11.20 11.58
CA LEU A 381 -9.70 -11.52 12.08
C LEU A 381 -8.66 -11.43 10.98
N PHE A 382 -8.94 -12.02 9.81
CA PHE A 382 -8.04 -11.97 8.66
C PHE A 382 -7.75 -10.54 8.21
N MET A 383 -8.79 -9.71 8.07
CA MET A 383 -8.63 -8.30 7.70
C MET A 383 -7.93 -7.47 8.79
N THR A 384 -8.17 -7.80 10.06
CA THR A 384 -7.47 -7.22 11.21
C THR A 384 -5.98 -7.54 11.15
N MET A 385 -5.61 -8.80 10.95
CA MET A 385 -4.21 -9.22 10.83
C MET A 385 -3.52 -8.58 9.62
N SER A 386 -4.24 -8.44 8.51
CA SER A 386 -3.76 -7.74 7.33
C SER A 386 -3.47 -6.26 7.62
N SER A 387 -4.35 -5.58 8.35
CA SER A 387 -4.16 -4.18 8.76
C SER A 387 -3.04 -3.99 9.78
N ILE A 388 -2.84 -4.94 10.70
CA ILE A 388 -1.74 -4.89 11.69
C ILE A 388 -0.37 -5.07 11.02
N GLY A 389 -0.34 -5.67 9.82
CA GLY A 389 0.90 -6.02 9.14
C GLY A 389 1.46 -7.35 9.63
N LEU A 390 0.61 -8.37 9.85
CA LEU A 390 1.10 -9.72 10.13
C LEU A 390 1.96 -10.23 8.96
N PRO A 391 3.14 -10.82 9.21
CA PRO A 391 3.95 -11.44 8.16
C PRO A 391 3.13 -12.42 7.31
N ALA A 392 3.46 -12.49 6.02
CA ALA A 392 2.72 -13.19 4.97
C ALA A 392 1.40 -12.54 4.50
N LEU A 393 0.91 -11.49 5.16
CA LEU A 393 -0.19 -10.68 4.65
C LEU A 393 0.33 -9.41 3.96
N ASN A 394 -0.54 -8.81 3.14
CA ASN A 394 -0.19 -7.69 2.28
C ASN A 394 0.39 -6.48 3.05
N GLY A 395 -0.25 -6.06 4.15
CA GLY A 395 0.15 -4.88 4.93
C GLY A 395 1.59 -4.92 5.43
N PHE A 396 2.11 -6.10 5.76
CA PHE A 396 3.49 -6.26 6.25
C PHE A 396 4.53 -5.78 5.23
N ILE A 397 4.35 -6.11 3.95
CA ILE A 397 5.34 -5.81 2.90
C ILE A 397 5.51 -4.30 2.75
N GLY A 398 4.40 -3.55 2.75
CA GLY A 398 4.44 -2.10 2.61
C GLY A 398 5.11 -1.42 3.80
N GLU A 399 4.72 -1.79 5.02
CA GLU A 399 5.28 -1.20 6.24
C GLU A 399 6.74 -1.56 6.46
N LEU A 400 7.14 -2.80 6.16
CA LEU A 400 8.53 -3.23 6.26
C LEU A 400 9.43 -2.42 5.34
N LEU A 401 9.04 -2.24 4.08
CA LEU A 401 9.80 -1.44 3.12
C LEU A 401 9.88 0.04 3.53
N ILE A 402 8.80 0.60 4.08
CA ILE A 402 8.82 1.95 4.65
C ILE A 402 9.83 2.02 5.79
N LEU A 403 9.76 1.09 6.75
CA LEU A 403 10.66 1.05 7.90
C LEU A 403 12.12 0.91 7.46
N GLN A 404 12.39 0.07 6.45
CA GLN A 404 13.72 -0.10 5.89
C GLN A 404 14.22 1.19 5.24
N GLY A 405 13.43 1.81 4.36
CA GLY A 405 13.81 3.06 3.72
C GLY A 405 14.04 4.19 4.73
N VAL A 406 13.22 4.29 5.77
CA VAL A 406 13.38 5.30 6.83
C VAL A 406 14.59 4.98 7.71
N PHE A 407 14.89 3.70 7.95
CA PHE A 407 16.04 3.29 8.76
C PHE A 407 17.38 3.59 8.07
N GLU A 408 17.44 3.40 6.75
CA GLU A 408 18.60 3.77 5.93
C GLU A 408 18.90 5.27 6.02
N GLU A 409 17.86 6.10 6.11
CA GLU A 409 17.99 7.55 6.24
C GLU A 409 18.28 7.98 7.70
N HIS A 410 17.44 7.59 8.66
CA HIS A 410 17.58 8.01 10.05
C HIS A 410 16.94 7.04 11.06
N LYS A 411 17.81 6.41 11.87
CA LYS A 411 17.42 5.36 12.84
C LYS A 411 16.39 5.80 13.88
N LEU A 412 16.43 7.05 14.35
CA LEU A 412 15.43 7.53 15.32
C LEU A 412 14.06 7.70 14.68
N TRP A 413 13.99 8.07 13.38
CA TRP A 413 12.70 8.18 12.69
C TRP A 413 12.07 6.80 12.53
N ALA A 414 12.90 5.79 12.20
CA ALA A 414 12.46 4.40 12.15
C ALA A 414 11.98 3.87 13.51
N ALA A 415 12.58 4.30 14.63
CA ALA A 415 12.13 3.94 15.97
C ALA A 415 10.73 4.47 16.29
N PHE A 416 10.46 5.75 15.98
CA PHE A 416 9.11 6.29 16.12
C PHE A 416 8.12 5.64 15.16
N ALA A 417 8.52 5.38 13.91
CA ALA A 417 7.70 4.67 12.94
C ALA A 417 7.31 3.26 13.41
N ALA A 418 8.26 2.51 13.97
CA ALA A 418 8.03 1.17 14.49
C ALA A 418 7.10 1.14 15.71
N SER A 419 7.09 2.20 16.53
CA SER A 419 6.07 2.34 17.58
C SER A 419 4.64 2.38 17.02
N GLY A 420 4.46 2.91 15.80
CA GLY A 420 3.19 2.89 15.07
C GLY A 420 2.68 1.48 14.79
N VAL A 421 3.56 0.55 14.43
CA VAL A 421 3.21 -0.86 14.21
C VAL A 421 2.71 -1.52 15.50
N VAL A 422 3.40 -1.27 16.62
CA VAL A 422 3.03 -1.79 17.94
C VAL A 422 1.69 -1.24 18.39
N LEU A 423 1.48 0.08 18.28
CA LEU A 423 0.21 0.71 18.61
C LEU A 423 -0.90 0.27 17.64
N GLY A 424 -0.55 0.02 16.38
CA GLY A 424 -1.33 -0.64 15.33
C GLY A 424 -2.00 -1.93 15.81
N ALA A 425 -1.16 -2.85 16.26
CA ALA A 425 -1.60 -4.10 16.88
C ALA A 425 -2.48 -3.85 18.10
N ALA A 426 -2.10 -2.91 18.98
CA ALA A 426 -2.85 -2.63 20.20
C ALA A 426 -4.29 -2.22 19.95
N TYR A 427 -4.57 -1.23 19.09
CA TYR A 427 -5.94 -0.77 18.86
C TYR A 427 -6.78 -1.77 18.04
N MET A 428 -6.18 -2.48 17.09
CA MET A 428 -6.92 -3.45 16.27
C MET A 428 -7.26 -4.72 17.06
N LEU A 429 -6.31 -5.25 17.84
CA LEU A 429 -6.56 -6.42 18.69
C LEU A 429 -7.50 -6.08 19.84
N TYR A 430 -7.40 -4.87 20.41
CA TYR A 430 -8.36 -4.37 21.38
C TYR A 430 -9.79 -4.39 20.82
N LEU A 431 -9.98 -3.84 19.62
CA LEU A 431 -11.27 -3.82 18.95
C LEU A 431 -11.78 -5.24 18.67
N TYR A 432 -10.94 -6.12 18.14
CA TYR A 432 -11.32 -7.50 17.85
C TYR A 432 -11.71 -8.25 19.13
N GLN A 433 -10.92 -8.14 20.19
CA GLN A 433 -11.17 -8.80 21.47
C GLN A 433 -12.50 -8.35 22.09
N ARG A 434 -12.78 -7.03 22.11
CA ARG A 434 -14.00 -6.48 22.71
C ARG A 434 -15.26 -6.87 21.96
N THR A 435 -15.18 -6.98 20.65
CA THR A 435 -16.36 -7.23 19.80
C THR A 435 -16.61 -8.73 19.59
N MET A 436 -15.55 -9.53 19.43
CA MET A 436 -15.68 -10.95 19.04
C MET A 436 -15.62 -11.92 20.22
N PHE A 437 -14.79 -11.66 21.23
CA PHE A 437 -14.60 -12.57 22.36
C PHE A 437 -15.48 -12.21 23.57
N GLY A 438 -15.47 -13.07 24.59
CA GLY A 438 -16.27 -12.91 25.80
C GLY A 438 -17.61 -13.64 25.80
N LYS A 439 -18.47 -13.26 26.73
CA LYS A 439 -19.86 -13.74 26.82
C LYS A 439 -20.76 -12.81 26.03
N VAL A 440 -21.86 -13.35 25.50
CA VAL A 440 -22.90 -12.54 24.88
C VAL A 440 -23.75 -11.98 26.01
N GLU A 441 -23.50 -10.73 26.40
CA GLU A 441 -24.21 -10.07 27.51
C GLU A 441 -25.45 -9.31 27.03
N ASN A 442 -25.41 -8.79 25.81
CA ASN A 442 -26.50 -8.03 25.22
C ASN A 442 -27.41 -8.96 24.38
N PRO A 443 -28.68 -9.16 24.75
CA PRO A 443 -29.58 -10.08 24.05
C PRO A 443 -29.76 -9.76 22.56
N LYS A 444 -29.58 -8.50 22.17
CA LYS A 444 -29.62 -8.07 20.76
C LYS A 444 -28.52 -8.69 19.89
N ASN A 445 -27.50 -9.34 20.48
CA ASN A 445 -26.43 -10.03 19.76
C ASN A 445 -26.76 -11.51 19.45
N GLU A 446 -27.74 -12.13 20.12
CA GLU A 446 -27.93 -13.58 20.08
C GLU A 446 -28.52 -14.10 18.76
N GLY A 447 -29.27 -13.26 18.04
CA GLY A 447 -30.00 -13.63 16.81
C GLY A 447 -29.42 -13.04 15.52
N LEU A 448 -28.17 -12.60 15.52
CA LEU A 448 -27.57 -11.98 14.35
C LEU A 448 -27.28 -13.04 13.27
N ALA A 449 -27.76 -12.81 12.05
CA ALA A 449 -27.43 -13.66 10.91
C ALA A 449 -25.94 -13.52 10.55
N ASP A 450 -25.26 -14.62 10.21
CA ASP A 450 -23.88 -14.56 9.72
C ASP A 450 -23.80 -13.93 8.30
N LEU A 451 -22.62 -13.94 7.69
CA LEU A 451 -22.37 -13.36 6.37
C LEU A 451 -23.23 -14.01 5.27
N GLY A 452 -23.96 -13.18 4.53
CA GLY A 452 -24.63 -13.61 3.30
C GLY A 452 -23.64 -13.81 2.15
N LEU A 453 -24.05 -14.53 1.10
CA LEU A 453 -23.19 -14.78 -0.09
C LEU A 453 -22.68 -13.50 -0.74
N ARG A 454 -23.51 -12.45 -0.81
CA ARG A 454 -23.10 -11.14 -1.36
C ARG A 454 -22.08 -10.46 -0.46
N GLU A 455 -22.31 -10.46 0.85
CA GLU A 455 -21.40 -9.85 1.82
C GLU A 455 -20.04 -10.54 1.80
N PHE A 456 -20.04 -11.87 1.74
CA PHE A 456 -18.84 -12.68 1.57
C PHE A 456 -18.15 -12.42 0.23
N ALA A 457 -18.90 -12.22 -0.86
CA ALA A 457 -18.33 -11.87 -2.16
C ALA A 457 -17.72 -10.45 -2.19
N THR A 458 -18.27 -9.49 -1.43
CA THR A 458 -17.72 -8.13 -1.31
C THR A 458 -16.46 -8.06 -0.46
N LEU A 459 -16.34 -8.95 0.52
CA LEU A 459 -15.15 -9.11 1.35
C LEU A 459 -14.25 -10.12 0.66
N ASP A 460 -13.58 -9.64 -0.41
CA ASP A 460 -12.64 -10.35 -1.29
C ASP A 460 -12.53 -11.84 -0.96
N ARG A 461 -13.14 -12.69 -1.81
CA ARG A 461 -12.99 -14.14 -1.72
C ARG A 461 -11.49 -14.38 -1.52
N PRO A 462 -11.01 -14.97 -0.40
CA PRO A 462 -9.65 -15.45 -0.36
C PRO A 462 -9.61 -16.56 -1.40
N LEU A 463 -9.34 -16.22 -2.64
CA LEU A 463 -8.95 -17.16 -3.65
C LEU A 463 -7.68 -17.74 -3.05
N PRO A 464 -7.64 -19.05 -2.75
CA PRO A 464 -6.35 -19.67 -2.54
C PRO A 464 -5.58 -19.38 -3.82
N VAL A 465 -4.59 -18.49 -3.72
CA VAL A 465 -3.56 -18.35 -4.73
C VAL A 465 -2.88 -19.71 -4.72
N ALA A 466 -3.37 -20.61 -5.56
CA ALA A 466 -2.64 -21.79 -5.94
C ALA A 466 -1.42 -21.25 -6.68
N ILE A 467 -0.36 -20.98 -5.92
CA ILE A 467 0.98 -20.85 -6.45
C ILE A 467 1.19 -22.15 -7.24
N PRO A 468 1.29 -22.11 -8.58
CA PRO A 468 1.54 -23.33 -9.32
C PRO A 468 2.86 -23.88 -8.82
N ALA A 469 2.80 -25.07 -8.20
CA ALA A 469 3.98 -25.77 -7.75
C ALA A 469 4.98 -25.87 -8.92
N PRO A 470 6.29 -25.67 -8.69
CA PRO A 470 7.27 -25.87 -9.74
C PRO A 470 7.16 -27.33 -10.20
N ALA A 471 6.82 -27.53 -11.48
CA ALA A 471 6.66 -28.84 -12.08
C ALA A 471 7.96 -29.65 -11.94
N ARG A 472 8.03 -30.52 -10.93
CA ARG A 472 9.06 -31.55 -10.81
C ARG A 472 8.65 -32.76 -11.65
N GLY A 473 9.13 -32.74 -12.89
CA GLY A 473 9.83 -33.85 -13.52
C GLY A 473 9.05 -35.12 -13.87
N LEU A 474 8.93 -35.38 -15.17
CA LEU A 474 8.99 -36.73 -15.71
C LEU A 474 10.02 -36.77 -16.86
N ARG A 475 11.24 -37.14 -16.49
CA ARG A 475 12.20 -37.77 -17.41
C ARG A 475 11.74 -39.20 -17.65
N ALA A 476 11.31 -39.51 -18.87
CA ALA A 476 11.47 -40.84 -19.45
C ALA A 476 11.15 -40.79 -20.95
N ALA A 477 12.21 -40.78 -21.78
CA ALA A 477 12.30 -41.53 -23.05
C ALA A 477 13.54 -41.07 -23.83
N ARG A 478 14.71 -41.61 -23.48
CA ARG A 478 15.77 -41.84 -24.45
C ARG A 478 15.51 -43.21 -25.06
N ARG A 479 15.23 -43.29 -26.36
CA ARG A 479 15.73 -44.28 -27.33
C ARG A 479 15.01 -44.12 -28.67
N GLY A 480 15.77 -44.09 -29.76
CA GLY A 480 15.28 -44.55 -31.07
C GLY A 480 15.18 -43.50 -32.18
N ALA A 481 16.33 -43.19 -32.80
CA ALA A 481 16.55 -43.15 -34.26
C ALA A 481 15.47 -42.56 -35.21
N ARG A 482 15.83 -41.48 -35.92
CA ARG A 482 16.11 -41.42 -37.37
C ARG A 482 15.98 -39.97 -37.89
N GLU A 483 17.07 -39.42 -38.40
CA GLU A 483 17.07 -38.24 -39.27
C GLU A 483 16.53 -38.62 -40.67
N PRO A 484 15.80 -37.74 -41.37
CA PRO A 484 15.64 -37.85 -42.81
C PRO A 484 16.73 -37.05 -43.54
N ALA A 485 17.35 -37.73 -44.49
CA ALA A 485 18.38 -37.24 -45.39
C ALA A 485 17.88 -36.10 -46.30
N VAL A 486 18.72 -35.08 -46.47
CA VAL A 486 18.66 -34.15 -47.61
C VAL A 486 19.69 -34.59 -48.64
N ARG A 487 19.18 -34.84 -49.84
CA ARG A 487 19.86 -35.42 -51.00
C ARG A 487 20.77 -34.38 -51.67
N ALA A 488 22.00 -34.78 -51.94
CA ALA A 488 22.92 -34.05 -52.81
C ALA A 488 22.53 -34.24 -54.28
N GLU A 489 22.54 -33.15 -55.05
CA GLU A 489 22.75 -33.20 -56.50
C GLU A 489 24.07 -32.50 -56.85
N THR A 490 24.87 -33.27 -57.57
CA THR A 490 26.18 -32.99 -58.14
C THR A 490 26.12 -32.05 -59.34
N GLY A 491 27.17 -31.24 -59.54
CA GLY A 491 27.69 -30.97 -60.88
C GLY A 491 28.23 -29.57 -61.16
N GLY A 492 29.55 -29.42 -61.05
CA GLY A 492 30.35 -28.96 -62.20
C GLY A 492 30.79 -27.48 -62.33
N ARG A 493 32.12 -27.34 -62.43
CA ARG A 493 32.93 -26.38 -63.22
C ARG A 493 33.39 -25.04 -62.59
N LEU A 494 34.64 -25.09 -62.09
CA LEU A 494 35.82 -24.32 -62.53
C LEU A 494 35.60 -22.99 -63.30
N ARG A 495 36.11 -21.86 -62.76
CA ARG A 495 37.37 -21.20 -63.21
C ARG A 495 37.66 -19.89 -62.44
N SER A 496 38.96 -19.71 -62.20
CA SER A 496 39.69 -18.57 -61.67
C SER A 496 39.71 -17.34 -62.60
N VAL A 497 39.80 -16.11 -62.04
CA VAL A 497 40.62 -15.02 -62.59
C VAL A 497 41.18 -14.15 -61.45
N VAL A 498 42.42 -13.71 -61.64
CA VAL A 498 43.40 -13.05 -60.76
C VAL A 498 43.45 -11.55 -61.02
N SER A 499 44.13 -10.83 -60.11
CA SER A 499 44.91 -9.57 -60.30
C SER A 499 44.19 -8.29 -59.85
N SER A 500 44.84 -7.21 -59.42
CA SER A 500 46.17 -6.87 -58.88
C SER A 500 46.17 -5.33 -58.75
N GLY A 501 46.98 -4.72 -57.87
CA GLY A 501 47.17 -3.27 -57.91
C GLY A 501 47.86 -2.70 -56.67
N ALA A 502 49.07 -2.16 -56.87
CA ALA A 502 50.08 -1.83 -55.86
C ALA A 502 50.43 -0.32 -55.79
N GLY A 503 51.10 0.09 -54.70
CA GLY A 503 52.00 1.27 -54.61
C GLY A 503 51.46 2.47 -53.80
N ARG A 504 52.22 3.25 -53.01
CA ARG A 504 53.66 3.32 -52.65
C ARG A 504 53.87 4.42 -51.55
N ARG A 505 54.80 4.15 -50.61
CA ARG A 505 55.72 5.07 -49.84
C ARG A 505 55.09 6.13 -48.89
N SER A 506 55.64 6.57 -47.75
CA SER A 506 56.88 6.39 -46.94
C SER A 506 56.75 7.25 -45.66
N GLY A 507 57.37 6.91 -44.50
CA GLY A 507 57.64 7.92 -43.45
C GLY A 507 57.65 7.48 -41.97
N LEU A 508 58.86 7.19 -41.48
CA LEU A 508 59.42 7.16 -40.11
C LEU A 508 58.59 7.30 -38.80
N ARG A 509 59.04 6.44 -37.85
CA ARG A 509 59.35 6.64 -36.41
C ARG A 509 58.24 6.52 -35.33
N ARG A 510 58.22 5.29 -34.79
CA ARG A 510 58.36 4.85 -33.37
C ARG A 510 57.52 5.51 -32.25
N LYS A 511 56.74 4.59 -31.65
CA LYS A 511 56.45 4.35 -30.22
C LYS A 511 55.35 5.20 -29.56
N HIS A 512 54.13 4.64 -29.55
CA HIS A 512 53.52 4.13 -28.32
C HIS A 512 52.57 2.97 -28.65
N ARG A 513 52.76 1.84 -27.95
CA ARG A 513 52.00 0.60 -28.10
C ARG A 513 50.72 0.67 -27.25
N ARG A 514 49.56 0.35 -27.80
CA ARG A 514 48.89 -0.97 -27.67
C ARG A 514 47.48 -0.90 -28.27
N ALA A 515 47.24 -1.81 -29.20
CA ALA A 515 45.99 -2.02 -29.91
C ALA A 515 45.01 -2.88 -29.10
N VAL A 516 43.73 -2.67 -29.36
CA VAL A 516 42.64 -3.65 -29.18
C VAL A 516 42.90 -4.85 -30.10
N PRO A 517 42.62 -6.09 -29.65
CA PRO A 517 41.75 -6.92 -30.47
C PRO A 517 40.71 -7.75 -29.67
N CYS A 518 39.63 -7.98 -30.39
CA CYS A 518 38.46 -8.81 -30.09
C CYS A 518 38.82 -10.32 -30.03
N VAL A 519 38.13 -11.02 -29.12
CA VAL A 519 37.61 -12.41 -29.23
C VAL A 519 38.46 -13.48 -29.93
N ALA A 520 39.08 -14.36 -29.13
CA ALA A 520 38.96 -15.83 -29.25
C ALA A 520 39.75 -16.54 -28.11
N ALA A 521 39.30 -17.75 -27.77
CA ALA A 521 39.92 -18.79 -26.92
C ALA A 521 39.48 -18.89 -25.45
N LEU A 522 38.22 -19.28 -25.23
CA LEU A 522 37.81 -20.03 -24.05
C LEU A 522 38.47 -21.42 -24.08
N ARG A 523 39.45 -21.66 -23.21
CA ARG A 523 39.97 -23.00 -22.88
C ARG A 523 38.94 -23.75 -22.02
N PRO A 524 38.69 -25.05 -22.26
CA PRO A 524 37.84 -25.88 -21.40
C PRO A 524 38.63 -26.30 -20.16
N GLY A 525 38.44 -25.59 -19.05
CA GLY A 525 39.11 -25.88 -17.78
C GLY A 525 38.21 -25.68 -16.54
N ARG A 526 36.89 -25.66 -16.72
CA ARG A 526 35.91 -25.43 -15.64
C ARG A 526 34.69 -26.36 -15.71
N GLN A 527 34.86 -27.58 -16.21
CA GLN A 527 33.79 -28.60 -16.20
C GLN A 527 34.05 -29.79 -15.25
N ALA A 528 35.17 -29.77 -14.51
CA ALA A 528 35.41 -30.76 -13.44
C ALA A 528 35.00 -30.28 -12.03
N ALA A 529 34.68 -28.99 -11.85
CA ALA A 529 34.22 -28.43 -10.56
C ALA A 529 32.69 -28.31 -10.43
N ALA A 530 31.93 -28.79 -11.43
CA ALA A 530 30.48 -28.65 -11.50
C ALA A 530 29.72 -29.96 -11.26
N ARG A 531 30.38 -30.99 -10.71
CA ARG A 531 29.75 -32.29 -10.38
C ARG A 531 29.63 -32.59 -8.88
N ASP A 532 30.17 -31.73 -8.00
CA ASP A 532 30.04 -31.87 -6.54
C ASP A 532 29.00 -30.93 -5.91
N ALA A 533 28.26 -30.14 -6.70
CA ALA A 533 27.23 -29.22 -6.20
C ALA A 533 25.82 -29.85 -6.13
N LEU A 534 25.73 -31.08 -5.62
CA LEU A 534 24.46 -31.80 -5.44
C LEU A 534 24.44 -32.57 -4.10
N MET A 535 24.75 -31.85 -3.02
CA MET A 535 24.38 -32.16 -1.64
C MET A 535 24.09 -30.83 -0.92
N PRO A 536 23.02 -30.70 -0.09
CA PRO A 536 22.81 -29.50 0.69
C PRO A 536 23.97 -29.33 1.68
N ALA A 537 24.72 -28.23 1.59
CA ALA A 537 25.72 -27.91 2.60
C ALA A 537 24.98 -27.66 3.93
N GLY A 538 25.25 -28.49 4.94
CA GLY A 538 24.65 -28.34 6.26
C GLY A 538 25.06 -27.03 6.93
N ILE A 539 24.28 -26.61 7.93
CA ILE A 539 24.59 -25.48 8.83
C ILE A 539 26.03 -25.63 9.32
N THR A 540 26.88 -24.63 9.07
CA THR A 540 28.28 -24.64 9.51
C THR A 540 28.38 -24.32 11.01
N SER A 541 29.45 -24.73 11.68
CA SER A 541 29.66 -24.41 13.10
C SER A 541 29.73 -22.90 13.37
N SER A 542 30.15 -22.10 12.38
CA SER A 542 30.11 -20.64 12.43
C SER A 542 28.70 -20.06 12.34
N ASP A 543 27.75 -20.75 11.72
CA ASP A 543 26.36 -20.30 11.60
C ASP A 543 25.62 -20.32 12.95
N PHE A 544 25.99 -21.25 13.85
CA PHE A 544 25.44 -21.32 15.21
C PHE A 544 25.73 -20.06 16.03
N TYR A 545 26.84 -19.37 15.73
CA TYR A 545 27.15 -18.10 16.40
C TYR A 545 26.12 -17.03 16.08
N TYR A 546 25.66 -16.95 14.83
CA TYR A 546 24.70 -15.95 14.37
C TYR A 546 23.26 -16.22 14.79
N ILE A 547 22.92 -17.47 15.13
CA ILE A 547 21.61 -17.91 15.63
C ILE A 547 21.60 -17.95 17.18
N LEU A 548 22.72 -17.60 17.83
CA LEU A 548 22.86 -17.64 19.28
C LEU A 548 21.77 -16.83 20.02
N PRO A 549 21.43 -15.59 19.62
CA PRO A 549 20.37 -14.83 20.28
C PRO A 549 19.01 -15.55 20.27
N GLU A 550 18.65 -16.18 19.16
CA GLU A 550 17.41 -16.93 18.99
C GLU A 550 17.41 -18.19 19.87
N LEU A 551 18.55 -18.88 19.97
CA LEU A 551 18.72 -20.01 20.87
C LEU A 551 18.59 -19.59 22.34
N VAL A 552 19.20 -18.46 22.72
CA VAL A 552 19.09 -17.91 24.09
C VAL A 552 17.63 -17.56 24.40
N LEU A 553 16.94 -16.86 23.50
CA LEU A 553 15.55 -16.46 23.68
C LEU A 553 14.62 -17.67 23.80
N THR A 554 14.75 -18.63 22.89
CA THR A 554 13.94 -19.87 22.89
C THR A 554 14.20 -20.70 24.14
N THR A 555 15.45 -20.82 24.57
CA THR A 555 15.82 -21.51 25.81
C THR A 555 15.23 -20.78 27.02
N GLY A 556 15.30 -19.44 27.04
CA GLY A 556 14.67 -18.61 28.06
C GLY A 556 13.17 -18.83 28.15
N ALA A 557 12.46 -18.89 27.02
CA ALA A 557 11.03 -19.15 26.95
C ALA A 557 10.67 -20.53 27.55
N LEU A 558 11.41 -21.58 27.17
CA LEU A 558 11.21 -22.92 27.74
C LEU A 558 11.48 -22.95 29.25
N LEU A 559 12.52 -22.25 29.71
CA LEU A 559 12.84 -22.16 31.13
C LEU A 559 11.75 -21.41 31.92
N VAL A 560 11.07 -20.42 31.33
CA VAL A 560 9.92 -19.74 31.95
C VAL A 560 8.80 -20.74 32.23
N LEU A 561 8.46 -21.61 31.28
CA LEU A 561 7.45 -22.67 31.50
C LEU A 561 7.86 -23.65 32.61
N ILE A 562 9.13 -24.06 32.64
CA ILE A 562 9.64 -24.96 33.68
C ILE A 562 9.63 -24.27 35.05
N ALA A 563 9.98 -22.99 35.11
CA ALA A 563 9.98 -22.20 36.33
C ALA A 563 8.56 -21.97 36.86
N ASP A 564 7.57 -21.76 35.98
CA ASP A 564 6.16 -21.60 36.35
C ASP A 564 5.62 -22.82 37.12
N VAL A 565 6.00 -24.04 36.70
CA VAL A 565 5.62 -25.28 37.39
C VAL A 565 6.23 -25.39 38.79
N ARG A 566 7.40 -24.80 39.01
CA ARG A 566 8.17 -24.94 40.27
C ARG A 566 7.96 -23.79 41.26
N LEU A 567 7.57 -22.62 40.78
CA LEU A 567 7.44 -21.43 41.60
C LEU A 567 6.05 -21.34 42.25
N PRO A 568 5.95 -20.76 43.46
CA PRO A 568 4.65 -20.52 44.08
C PRO A 568 3.80 -19.58 43.23
N ARG A 569 2.50 -19.90 43.09
CA ARG A 569 1.52 -19.01 42.43
C ARG A 569 1.50 -17.65 43.12
N GLY A 570 1.60 -16.57 42.35
CA GLY A 570 1.63 -15.18 42.85
C GLY A 570 3.03 -14.62 43.14
N SER A 571 4.11 -15.35 42.85
CA SER A 571 5.48 -14.84 42.99
C SER A 571 5.92 -13.99 41.79
N ARG A 572 6.43 -12.78 42.04
CA ARG A 572 7.10 -11.93 41.02
C ARG A 572 8.41 -12.51 40.50
N ALA A 573 8.89 -13.62 41.06
CA ALA A 573 10.11 -14.28 40.63
C ALA A 573 10.06 -14.65 39.13
N LEU A 574 8.90 -15.05 38.61
CA LEU A 574 8.75 -15.41 37.20
C LEU A 574 8.89 -14.20 36.26
N THR A 575 8.39 -13.03 36.68
CA THR A 575 8.55 -11.76 35.96
C THR A 575 10.03 -11.39 35.85
N TRP A 576 10.77 -11.44 36.96
CA TRP A 576 12.20 -11.15 36.98
C TRP A 576 13.02 -12.17 36.18
N PHE A 577 12.63 -13.45 36.24
CA PHE A 577 13.26 -14.50 35.44
C PHE A 577 13.09 -14.26 33.93
N THR A 578 11.88 -13.86 33.52
CA THR A 578 11.57 -13.49 32.12
C THR A 578 12.37 -12.27 31.68
N LEU A 579 12.47 -11.22 32.52
CA LEU A 579 13.29 -10.04 32.23
C LEU A 579 14.79 -10.37 32.13
N ALA A 580 15.28 -11.30 32.96
CA ALA A 580 16.65 -11.79 32.86
C ALA A 580 16.89 -12.51 31.52
N ALA A 581 15.95 -13.37 31.07
CA ALA A 581 16.05 -14.03 29.77
C ALA A 581 16.11 -13.02 28.61
N ILE A 582 15.28 -11.96 28.65
CA ILE A 582 15.33 -10.85 27.68
C ILE A 582 16.68 -10.12 27.76
N GLY A 583 17.17 -9.83 28.97
CA GLY A 583 18.45 -9.15 29.19
C GLY A 583 19.65 -9.95 28.66
N VAL A 584 19.69 -11.27 28.86
CA VAL A 584 20.73 -12.14 28.32
C VAL A 584 20.65 -12.20 26.80
N THR A 585 19.44 -12.23 26.23
CA THR A 585 19.22 -12.16 24.77
C THR A 585 19.76 -10.84 24.22
N LEU A 586 19.45 -9.71 24.84
CA LEU A 586 20.00 -8.40 24.47
C LEU A 586 21.53 -8.36 24.54
N ALA A 587 22.13 -8.93 25.59
CA ALA A 587 23.57 -9.00 25.72
C ALA A 587 24.22 -9.85 24.61
N SER A 588 23.56 -10.94 24.20
CA SER A 588 24.02 -11.81 23.11
C SER A 588 24.03 -11.12 21.74
N LEU A 589 23.26 -10.03 21.57
CA LEU A 589 23.18 -9.26 20.33
C LEU A 589 24.35 -8.26 20.14
N ALA A 590 25.07 -7.92 21.22
CA ALA A 590 26.13 -6.90 21.20
C ALA A 590 27.26 -7.13 20.16
N PRO A 591 27.71 -8.37 19.90
CA PRO A 591 28.78 -8.61 18.92
C PRO A 591 28.41 -8.32 17.46
N PHE A 592 27.11 -8.24 17.13
CA PHE A 592 26.61 -8.17 15.75
C PHE A 592 26.36 -6.74 15.23
N GLY A 593 26.72 -5.71 16.01
CA GLY A 593 26.42 -4.30 15.70
C GLY A 593 26.91 -3.79 14.33
N SER A 594 27.85 -4.48 13.69
CA SER A 594 28.47 -4.05 12.42
C SER A 594 28.51 -5.13 11.34
N THR A 595 28.03 -6.33 11.60
CA THR A 595 28.12 -7.46 10.67
C THR A 595 26.93 -7.48 9.69
N HIS A 596 27.21 -7.81 8.43
CA HIS A 596 26.20 -8.17 7.44
C HIS A 596 26.49 -9.60 6.96
N VAL A 597 25.72 -10.57 7.45
CA VAL A 597 25.90 -11.99 7.13
C VAL A 597 24.55 -12.63 6.88
N GLU A 598 24.44 -13.32 5.75
CA GLU A 598 23.31 -14.19 5.46
C GLU A 598 23.67 -15.61 5.90
N VAL A 599 22.83 -16.17 6.77
CA VAL A 599 22.99 -17.48 7.37
C VAL A 599 21.94 -18.42 6.79
N ALA A 600 22.28 -19.71 6.69
CA ALA A 600 21.38 -20.75 6.21
C ALA A 600 20.76 -20.43 4.82
N HIS A 601 21.61 -20.10 3.83
CA HIS A 601 21.19 -19.81 2.45
C HIS A 601 20.24 -18.59 2.31
N GLY A 602 20.43 -17.57 3.15
CA GLY A 602 19.61 -16.35 3.10
C GLY A 602 18.29 -16.46 3.88
N LEU A 603 18.09 -17.53 4.66
CA LEU A 603 16.93 -17.66 5.55
C LEU A 603 17.00 -16.71 6.75
N LEU A 604 18.21 -16.39 7.20
CA LEU A 604 18.41 -15.49 8.33
C LEU A 604 19.44 -14.43 7.94
N ALA A 605 18.99 -13.19 7.82
CA ALA A 605 19.85 -12.03 7.62
C ALA A 605 20.25 -11.45 8.99
N VAL A 606 21.54 -11.40 9.27
CA VAL A 606 22.10 -10.64 10.38
C VAL A 606 22.66 -9.35 9.83
N ASP A 607 21.89 -8.27 9.94
CA ASP A 607 22.28 -6.92 9.55
C ASP A 607 21.84 -5.89 10.61
N ARG A 608 22.15 -4.61 10.37
CA ARG A 608 21.81 -3.51 11.29
C ARG A 608 20.30 -3.28 11.41
N PHE A 609 19.53 -3.59 10.38
CA PHE A 609 18.09 -3.40 10.35
C PHE A 609 17.41 -4.49 11.18
N ALA A 610 17.76 -5.77 10.95
CA ALA A 610 17.31 -6.90 11.74
C ALA A 610 17.71 -6.77 13.22
N LEU A 611 18.95 -6.35 13.50
CA LEU A 611 19.42 -6.09 14.87
C LEU A 611 18.60 -5.00 15.56
N PHE A 612 18.29 -3.92 14.84
CA PHE A 612 17.47 -2.83 15.37
C PHE A 612 16.07 -3.33 15.78
N PHE A 613 15.39 -4.11 14.93
CA PHE A 613 14.08 -4.67 15.26
C PHE A 613 14.14 -5.67 16.41
N LYS A 614 15.17 -6.53 16.46
CA LYS A 614 15.36 -7.44 17.60
C LYS A 614 15.48 -6.69 18.91
N ILE A 615 16.30 -5.63 18.97
CA ILE A 615 16.43 -4.80 20.16
C ILE A 615 15.09 -4.15 20.51
N LEU A 616 14.40 -3.58 19.51
CA LEU A 616 13.11 -2.93 19.72
C LEU A 616 12.05 -3.89 20.28
N PHE A 617 11.92 -5.08 19.69
CA PHE A 617 10.96 -6.09 20.13
C PHE A 617 11.31 -6.60 21.52
N LEU A 618 12.59 -6.83 21.84
CA LEU A 618 13.02 -7.24 23.18
C LEU A 618 12.71 -6.17 24.24
N VAL A 619 12.88 -4.88 23.90
CA VAL A 619 12.49 -3.77 24.79
C VAL A 619 10.96 -3.73 24.95
N ALA A 620 10.20 -3.87 23.87
CA ALA A 620 8.73 -3.90 23.94
C ALA A 620 8.22 -5.10 24.75
N ALA A 621 8.82 -6.28 24.60
CA ALA A 621 8.54 -7.46 25.40
C ALA A 621 8.86 -7.23 26.88
N ALA A 622 10.01 -6.63 27.20
CA ALA A 622 10.37 -6.30 28.58
C ALA A 622 9.35 -5.34 29.22
N MET A 623 8.94 -4.30 28.49
CA MET A 623 7.89 -3.38 28.94
C MET A 623 6.56 -4.09 29.13
N THR A 624 6.17 -4.97 28.20
CA THR A 624 4.91 -5.74 28.27
C THR A 624 4.91 -6.66 29.49
N VAL A 625 6.01 -7.37 29.74
CA VAL A 625 6.19 -8.21 30.94
C VAL A 625 6.06 -7.36 32.20
N LEU A 626 6.73 -6.20 32.27
CA LEU A 626 6.64 -5.29 33.42
C LEU A 626 5.22 -4.76 33.67
N MET A 627 4.52 -4.32 32.61
CA MET A 627 3.17 -3.78 32.72
C MET A 627 2.14 -4.85 33.07
N SER A 628 2.29 -6.06 32.52
CA SER A 628 1.37 -7.17 32.75
C SER A 628 1.48 -7.80 34.14
N ALA A 629 2.63 -7.66 34.83
CA ALA A 629 2.85 -8.29 36.12
C ALA A 629 1.77 -7.94 37.14
N ARG A 630 1.36 -6.67 37.21
CA ARG A 630 0.29 -6.23 38.12
C ARG A 630 -1.09 -6.71 37.65
N TYR A 631 -1.34 -6.67 36.35
CA TYR A 631 -2.61 -7.10 35.77
C TYR A 631 -2.87 -8.59 35.99
N LEU A 632 -1.86 -9.43 35.78
CA LEU A 632 -1.94 -10.89 36.00
C LEU A 632 -2.12 -11.24 37.48
N GLU A 633 -1.49 -10.47 38.38
CA GLU A 633 -1.72 -10.57 39.83
C GLU A 633 -3.18 -10.24 40.20
N GLU A 634 -3.77 -9.20 39.61
CA GLU A 634 -5.15 -8.75 39.86
C GLU A 634 -6.21 -9.72 39.31
N GLU A 635 -5.98 -10.29 38.12
CA GLU A 635 -6.91 -11.23 37.44
C GLU A 635 -6.73 -12.70 37.85
N GLY A 636 -5.66 -13.02 38.60
CA GLY A 636 -5.36 -14.39 39.01
C GLY A 636 -4.99 -15.33 37.85
N ALA A 637 -4.53 -14.79 36.72
CA ALA A 637 -4.14 -15.55 35.53
C ALA A 637 -2.74 -16.16 35.67
N SER A 638 -2.48 -17.29 35.02
CA SER A 638 -1.16 -17.95 35.06
C SER A 638 -0.12 -17.14 34.26
N PRO A 639 0.94 -16.61 34.89
CA PRO A 639 1.91 -15.77 34.20
C PRO A 639 2.85 -16.56 33.27
N GLY A 640 3.07 -17.87 33.51
CA GLY A 640 4.01 -18.67 32.72
C GLY A 640 3.67 -18.78 31.24
N GLU A 641 2.43 -19.17 30.92
CA GLU A 641 1.98 -19.26 29.52
C GLU A 641 2.01 -17.89 28.83
N TYR A 642 1.60 -16.84 29.54
CA TYR A 642 1.58 -15.48 29.00
C TYR A 642 2.99 -14.98 28.69
N TYR A 643 3.95 -15.14 29.61
CA TYR A 643 5.35 -14.74 29.39
C TYR A 643 6.05 -15.61 28.34
N PHE A 644 5.75 -16.91 28.28
CA PHE A 644 6.23 -17.78 27.21
C PHE A 644 5.79 -17.27 25.84
N LEU A 645 4.50 -16.94 25.68
CA LEU A 645 3.97 -16.41 24.43
C LEU A 645 4.60 -15.07 24.05
N ILE A 646 4.85 -14.18 25.02
CA ILE A 646 5.59 -12.94 24.77
C ILE A 646 6.98 -13.22 24.24
N LEU A 647 7.75 -14.10 24.90
CA LEU A 647 9.12 -14.42 24.49
C LEU A 647 9.17 -15.05 23.09
N CYS A 648 8.21 -15.91 22.75
CA CYS A 648 8.10 -16.50 21.41
C CYS A 648 7.64 -15.51 20.32
N ALA A 649 7.00 -14.41 20.70
CA ALA A 649 6.56 -13.37 19.78
C ALA A 649 7.65 -12.32 19.48
N THR A 650 8.71 -12.28 20.31
CA THR A 650 9.93 -11.46 20.13
C THR A 650 10.93 -12.10 19.19
#